data_AF-A0A9W6D5M9-F1
#
_entry.id   AF-A0A9W6D5M9-F1
#
_cell.length_a   1.000
_cell.length_b   1.000
_cell.length_c   1.000
_cell.angle_alpha   90.00
_cell.angle_beta   90.00
_cell.angle_gamma   90.00
#
_symmetry.space_group_name_H-M   'P 1'
#
loop_
_entity.id
_entity.type
_entity.pdbx_description
1 polymer ?
#
loop_
_entity_poly.entity_id
_entity_poly.type
_entity_poly.pdbx_seq_one_letter_code
_entity_poly.pdbx_strand_id
1 'polypeptide(L)'
;MATIDLSSMSIRTVNEVIKGYGANHQDVELINPDARHYIAVGLTNPIKIKIRGSAGYFCGGLTDGPTIEVEKNVSWGVGDNMLAGSIVVGGNAGAIAGEALRGGEIVIKGNMGSRAGQVMKKGTLCCVGNSSFMAGYMMYGGRLIILGNSGLKVGEDMAGGAIFVGGALESLGNDAMVCEPTREDIDGIMEFLDRYGITFQGSFKKIVCAGKGLRYSKPEVQKRYIPFKEFSGGNAAYWNEKVQEDIRIKGEIGRYRIRGYGAARHIPHFQDIAFKADLSKAGKDADGLSRVNLRTFVGGKHGGRALDLSMPVMIAPMSYGAVSGKMKAALGAASRLSGISENTGEGGMYSVERAEARQLIAQCLSGRLGWNIHDMKRADALELYISQGAKPGLGGQLMASKLTREIAEMRGIPAGMDLRSPSRHPDVLGGDDLIMKIQEFREAVGGRLPVGLKLGAGRTRDDIKIALKDDLDFVELDGLQGGTGAAACEVLEYVGIPTIAAIMEARDGLAEIDAEGELPIVLMGGIRNGVDAAKAIALGATAVGLGTSMLIAAGCTGCMQCSTGNCPVGIATQNEKYTERFDVESKALRMHKYLESIRWQLASIVQALGYTDVRQLSRNDLVALTPEAAEMTRLPYDPGYRNKFTGLREESERFERGKSETGSAGFSRRDRIAIQAMSKADARNTEKQREILMQLLRPGENPFPENRPAHLDDLVFLSAALTRLVIDPYREECSTRTRISRSAGLGRVPAGAPWVDLAQPFLFTGFDAAPLDVKAALAKSLAETQCAYVGRMPLMEGIPGNEEEAWKKVFWFQILCNGDCPHPEAAALVHAPGNTFKPMEMERQSSSQLLGMVATAKTLREALPHALEKQMDFLLLDSSLGMEHPWAELKGQPDLTLMRDAIHLLRDMNREEEIALINFGGMRSGTDVAKVLALNCKASVFGVAAGIALGGRVEGKSVHFDTPMTMEERSTAMTQWIKGTAQETAIIARCTGKTDIHNLEPEDMRSITLATSKALDIPLASGRKKREGF
;
A
#
# COMPACT_ATOMS: atom_id res chain seq x y z
N MET A 1 -3.51 -13.10 49.32
CA MET A 1 -3.66 -12.12 48.24
C MET A 1 -3.17 -10.77 48.76
N ALA A 2 -2.22 -10.12 48.09
CA ALA A 2 -1.75 -8.77 48.44
C ALA A 2 -2.75 -7.72 47.90
N THR A 3 -3.02 -6.65 48.65
CA THR A 3 -3.92 -5.58 48.19
C THR A 3 -3.12 -4.37 47.71
N ILE A 4 -3.43 -3.88 46.51
CA ILE A 4 -2.85 -2.67 45.92
C ILE A 4 -3.97 -1.65 45.71
N ASP A 5 -3.81 -0.46 46.27
CA ASP A 5 -4.70 0.66 46.02
C ASP A 5 -4.18 1.48 44.84
N LEU A 6 -4.86 1.34 43.70
CA LEU A 6 -4.44 2.03 42.50
C LEU A 6 -4.51 3.55 42.71
N SER A 7 -5.41 4.11 43.54
CA SER A 7 -5.56 5.58 43.71
C SER A 7 -4.27 6.30 44.15
N SER A 8 -3.32 5.54 44.71
CA SER A 8 -2.05 6.04 45.22
C SER A 8 -0.84 5.83 44.29
N MET A 9 -1.03 5.16 43.14
CA MET A 9 0.08 4.70 42.30
C MET A 9 -0.15 4.96 40.80
N SER A 10 0.95 5.19 40.07
CA SER A 10 0.92 5.21 38.60
C SER A 10 0.66 3.80 38.05
N ILE A 11 0.13 3.70 36.83
CA ILE A 11 -0.14 2.39 36.22
C ILE A 11 1.12 1.55 36.04
N ARG A 12 2.24 2.20 35.70
CA ARG A 12 3.54 1.54 35.53
C ARG A 12 4.01 0.90 36.82
N THR A 13 3.97 1.66 37.91
CA THR A 13 4.36 1.16 39.23
C THR A 13 3.46 0.01 39.67
N VAL A 14 2.15 0.09 39.41
CA VAL A 14 1.20 -0.99 39.71
C VAL A 14 1.57 -2.26 38.93
N ASN A 15 1.79 -2.15 37.62
CA ASN A 15 2.15 -3.30 36.78
C ASN A 15 3.50 -3.91 37.20
N GLU A 16 4.50 -3.11 37.57
CA GLU A 16 5.78 -3.58 38.10
C GLU A 16 5.61 -4.32 39.43
N VAL A 17 4.81 -3.78 40.35
CA VAL A 17 4.53 -4.41 41.65
C VAL A 17 3.76 -5.72 41.46
N ILE A 18 2.77 -5.77 40.56
CA ILE A 18 2.07 -7.01 40.22
C ILE A 18 3.05 -8.05 39.66
N LYS A 19 3.96 -7.65 38.76
CA LYS A 19 5.02 -8.54 38.23
C LYS A 19 5.91 -9.07 39.37
N GLY A 20 6.27 -8.22 40.33
CA GLY A 20 7.05 -8.59 41.52
C GLY A 20 6.34 -9.58 42.43
N TYR A 21 5.06 -9.37 42.74
CA TYR A 21 4.25 -10.36 43.46
C TYR A 21 4.11 -11.67 42.68
N GLY A 22 3.93 -11.57 41.36
CA GLY A 22 3.88 -12.73 40.47
C GLY A 22 5.13 -13.58 40.49
N ALA A 23 6.32 -12.97 40.58
CA ALA A 23 7.59 -13.68 40.71
C ALA A 23 7.70 -14.45 42.03
N ASN A 24 6.93 -14.06 43.05
CA ASN A 24 6.81 -14.75 44.34
C ASN A 24 5.56 -15.64 44.44
N HIS A 25 4.86 -15.89 43.32
CA HIS A 25 3.61 -16.66 43.27
C HIS A 25 2.51 -16.14 44.22
N GLN A 26 2.48 -14.83 44.46
CA GLN A 26 1.50 -14.19 45.32
C GLN A 26 0.39 -13.53 44.51
N ASP A 27 -0.85 -13.95 44.76
CA ASP A 27 -2.04 -13.35 44.15
C ASP A 27 -2.25 -11.90 44.58
N VAL A 28 -2.93 -11.11 43.76
CA VAL A 28 -3.14 -9.67 43.96
C VAL A 28 -4.61 -9.27 43.90
N GLU A 29 -5.05 -8.39 44.79
CA GLU A 29 -6.32 -7.66 44.76
C GLU A 29 -6.04 -6.18 44.48
N LEU A 30 -6.71 -5.63 43.48
CA LEU A 30 -6.61 -4.25 43.05
C LEU A 30 -7.90 -3.51 43.45
N ILE A 31 -7.77 -2.45 44.24
CA ILE A 31 -8.88 -1.59 44.65
C ILE A 31 -8.77 -0.20 44.00
N ASN A 32 -9.90 0.50 43.88
CA ASN A 32 -10.01 1.84 43.28
C ASN A 32 -9.39 1.94 41.86
N PRO A 33 -9.73 1.02 40.92
CA PRO A 33 -9.13 1.03 39.59
C PRO A 33 -9.51 2.25 38.75
N ASP A 34 -10.71 2.81 38.98
CA ASP A 34 -11.25 4.01 38.32
C ASP A 34 -11.11 3.97 36.78
N ALA A 35 -11.43 2.81 36.18
CA ALA A 35 -11.35 2.58 34.74
C ALA A 35 -9.97 2.91 34.11
N ARG A 36 -8.88 2.87 34.90
CA ARG A 36 -7.53 3.06 34.38
C ARG A 36 -7.16 2.00 33.35
N HIS A 37 -6.45 2.46 32.34
CA HIS A 37 -6.00 1.66 31.21
C HIS A 37 -4.79 0.81 31.59
N TYR A 38 -4.50 -0.22 30.80
CA TYR A 38 -3.30 -1.07 30.90
C TYR A 38 -3.11 -1.86 32.19
N ILE A 39 -4.17 -2.05 32.98
CA ILE A 39 -4.08 -2.86 34.19
C ILE A 39 -3.74 -4.31 33.79
N ALA A 40 -2.72 -4.87 34.44
CA ALA A 40 -2.26 -6.24 34.23
C ALA A 40 -1.71 -6.54 32.82
N VAL A 41 -1.21 -5.53 32.10
CA VAL A 41 -0.56 -5.70 30.79
C VAL A 41 0.84 -6.31 30.92
N GLY A 42 1.19 -7.23 30.01
CA GLY A 42 2.54 -7.80 29.92
C GLY A 42 2.90 -8.84 30.99
N LEU A 43 1.90 -9.32 31.75
CA LEU A 43 2.09 -10.31 32.80
C LEU A 43 2.28 -11.72 32.22
N THR A 44 3.31 -12.41 32.70
CA THR A 44 3.64 -13.79 32.27
C THR A 44 3.74 -14.76 33.46
N ASN A 45 3.35 -14.31 34.66
CA ASN A 45 3.33 -15.15 35.85
C ASN A 45 1.89 -15.66 36.06
N PRO A 46 1.69 -16.96 36.33
CA PRO A 46 0.37 -17.54 36.52
C PRO A 46 -0.16 -17.26 37.94
N ILE A 47 -0.56 -16.01 38.19
CA ILE A 47 -1.17 -15.57 39.45
C ILE A 47 -2.62 -15.14 39.23
N LYS A 48 -3.40 -15.13 40.33
CA LYS A 48 -4.75 -14.58 40.33
C LYS A 48 -4.72 -13.07 40.63
N ILE A 49 -5.48 -12.32 39.84
CA ILE A 49 -5.64 -10.87 39.98
C ILE A 49 -7.13 -10.56 40.08
N LYS A 50 -7.55 -9.92 41.18
CA LYS A 50 -8.93 -9.48 41.36
C LYS A 50 -9.02 -7.97 41.31
N ILE A 51 -9.83 -7.43 40.41
CA ILE A 51 -10.01 -5.99 40.19
C ILE A 51 -11.38 -5.56 40.71
N ARG A 52 -11.40 -4.80 41.81
CA ARG A 52 -12.61 -4.29 42.48
C ARG A 52 -13.12 -3.02 41.81
N GLY A 53 -13.79 -3.18 40.68
CA GLY A 53 -14.39 -2.09 39.91
C GLY A 53 -14.32 -2.33 38.41
N SER A 54 -14.28 -1.24 37.64
CA SER A 54 -14.10 -1.28 36.19
C SER A 54 -12.64 -1.05 35.81
N ALA A 55 -12.19 -1.69 34.74
CA ALA A 55 -10.88 -1.44 34.13
C ALA A 55 -11.01 -0.74 32.77
N GLY A 56 -9.94 -0.07 32.35
CA GLY A 56 -9.87 0.68 31.12
C GLY A 56 -9.47 -0.15 29.90
N TYR A 57 -8.80 0.51 28.96
CA TYR A 57 -8.33 -0.08 27.70
C TYR A 57 -7.24 -1.12 27.97
N PHE A 58 -7.22 -2.18 27.16
CA PHE A 58 -6.19 -3.21 27.14
C PHE A 58 -5.96 -3.96 28.46
N CYS A 59 -6.98 -4.04 29.33
CA CYS A 59 -6.87 -4.82 30.56
C CYS A 59 -6.49 -6.28 30.26
N GLY A 60 -5.41 -6.78 30.87
CA GLY A 60 -4.91 -8.13 30.62
C GLY A 60 -4.33 -8.35 29.22
N GLY A 61 -4.01 -7.28 28.47
CA GLY A 61 -3.37 -7.37 27.16
C GLY A 61 -1.92 -7.88 27.25
N LEU A 62 -1.48 -8.58 26.20
CA LEU A 62 -0.12 -9.13 26.05
C LEU A 62 0.29 -10.01 27.24
N THR A 63 -0.60 -10.89 27.69
CA THR A 63 -0.39 -11.76 28.86
C THR A 63 -0.19 -13.22 28.49
N ASP A 64 0.41 -13.97 29.42
CA ASP A 64 0.55 -15.43 29.33
C ASP A 64 0.42 -16.09 30.71
N GLY A 65 -0.71 -16.75 30.95
CA GLY A 65 -0.99 -17.55 32.14
C GLY A 65 -1.77 -16.93 33.31
N PRO A 66 -1.93 -15.60 33.50
CA PRO A 66 -2.64 -15.09 34.68
C PRO A 66 -4.15 -15.39 34.63
N THR A 67 -4.78 -15.39 35.81
CA THR A 67 -6.24 -15.45 35.99
C THR A 67 -6.73 -14.09 36.49
N ILE A 68 -7.47 -13.35 35.67
CA ILE A 68 -7.90 -11.98 35.96
C ILE A 68 -9.42 -11.96 36.15
N GLU A 69 -9.89 -11.48 37.29
CA GLU A 69 -11.31 -11.27 37.58
C GLU A 69 -11.59 -9.77 37.70
N VAL A 70 -12.41 -9.22 36.83
CA VAL A 70 -12.87 -7.83 36.88
C VAL A 70 -14.31 -7.79 37.36
N GLU A 71 -14.57 -7.07 38.45
CA GLU A 71 -15.89 -7.05 39.10
C GLU A 71 -16.98 -6.42 38.21
N LYS A 72 -16.65 -5.33 37.49
CA LYS A 72 -17.60 -4.57 36.66
C LYS A 72 -17.21 -4.62 35.19
N ASN A 73 -17.06 -3.47 34.54
CA ASN A 73 -16.87 -3.38 33.09
C ASN A 73 -15.38 -3.28 32.72
N VAL A 74 -15.06 -3.62 31.47
CA VAL A 74 -13.78 -3.31 30.85
C VAL A 74 -14.01 -2.52 29.57
N SER A 75 -13.12 -1.58 29.26
CA SER A 75 -13.17 -0.84 27.98
C SER A 75 -12.66 -1.71 26.81
N TRP A 76 -12.15 -1.08 25.75
CA TRP A 76 -11.69 -1.73 24.53
C TRP A 76 -10.46 -2.61 24.75
N GLY A 77 -10.35 -3.68 23.97
CA GLY A 77 -9.11 -4.46 23.85
C GLY A 77 -8.79 -5.38 25.04
N VAL A 78 -9.80 -5.78 25.83
CA VAL A 78 -9.59 -6.74 26.92
C VAL A 78 -8.96 -8.04 26.39
N GLY A 79 -7.85 -8.45 26.99
CA GLY A 79 -7.11 -9.64 26.57
C GLY A 79 -6.49 -9.57 25.17
N ASP A 80 -6.16 -8.38 24.66
CA ASP A 80 -5.44 -8.22 23.38
C ASP A 80 -4.19 -9.11 23.35
N ASN A 81 -4.02 -9.93 22.30
CA ASN A 81 -2.86 -10.81 22.11
C ASN A 81 -2.52 -11.74 23.30
N MET A 82 -3.51 -12.10 24.13
CA MET A 82 -3.33 -13.04 25.23
C MET A 82 -3.00 -14.46 24.73
N LEU A 83 -2.00 -15.10 25.34
CA LEU A 83 -1.50 -16.43 24.97
C LEU A 83 -2.17 -17.57 25.74
N ALA A 84 -2.33 -17.42 27.05
CA ALA A 84 -2.94 -18.39 27.95
C ALA A 84 -3.43 -17.71 29.23
N GLY A 85 -4.12 -18.46 30.10
CA GLY A 85 -4.76 -17.95 31.32
C GLY A 85 -6.26 -17.72 31.13
N SER A 86 -6.89 -16.97 32.04
CA SER A 86 -8.29 -16.58 31.89
C SER A 86 -8.59 -15.15 32.33
N ILE A 87 -9.59 -14.54 31.70
CA ILE A 87 -10.13 -13.22 32.08
C ILE A 87 -11.64 -13.34 32.23
N VAL A 88 -12.18 -13.03 33.41
CA VAL A 88 -13.62 -12.96 33.67
C VAL A 88 -14.02 -11.52 33.95
N VAL A 89 -14.92 -10.98 33.14
CA VAL A 89 -15.49 -9.63 33.29
C VAL A 89 -16.93 -9.76 33.77
N GLY A 90 -17.23 -9.24 34.97
CA GLY A 90 -18.55 -9.32 35.59
C GLY A 90 -19.63 -8.48 34.90
N GLY A 91 -19.24 -7.43 34.18
CA GLY A 91 -20.09 -6.56 33.38
C GLY A 91 -19.83 -6.67 31.88
N ASN A 92 -19.87 -5.53 31.18
CA ASN A 92 -19.68 -5.43 29.74
C ASN A 92 -18.21 -5.25 29.35
N ALA A 93 -17.88 -5.62 28.13
CA ALA A 93 -16.61 -5.29 27.47
C ALA A 93 -16.83 -4.36 26.27
N GLY A 94 -15.87 -3.46 26.03
CA GLY A 94 -15.86 -2.56 24.89
C GLY A 94 -15.66 -3.25 23.53
N ALA A 95 -15.27 -2.49 22.51
CA ALA A 95 -14.93 -3.05 21.21
C ALA A 95 -13.69 -3.97 21.32
N ILE A 96 -13.50 -4.80 20.30
CA ILE A 96 -12.28 -5.61 20.08
C ILE A 96 -11.87 -6.49 21.28
N ALA A 97 -12.84 -6.94 22.08
CA ALA A 97 -12.59 -7.90 23.15
C ALA A 97 -11.97 -9.18 22.58
N GLY A 98 -10.89 -9.68 23.19
CA GLY A 98 -10.15 -10.84 22.67
C GLY A 98 -9.53 -10.63 21.29
N GLU A 99 -9.17 -9.39 20.94
CA GLU A 99 -8.39 -9.12 19.73
C GLU A 99 -7.14 -10.00 19.71
N ALA A 100 -6.90 -10.65 18.56
CA ALA A 100 -5.72 -11.45 18.35
C ALA A 100 -5.47 -12.55 19.41
N LEU A 101 -6.51 -13.02 20.11
CA LEU A 101 -6.41 -14.08 21.11
C LEU A 101 -5.71 -15.31 20.53
N ARG A 102 -4.67 -15.80 21.21
CA ARG A 102 -3.79 -16.90 20.77
C ARG A 102 -3.94 -18.17 21.62
N GLY A 103 -4.77 -18.11 22.65
CA GLY A 103 -5.12 -19.18 23.57
C GLY A 103 -5.81 -18.61 24.81
N GLY A 104 -6.01 -19.43 25.84
CA GLY A 104 -6.72 -19.00 27.05
C GLY A 104 -8.22 -18.78 26.85
N GLU A 105 -8.85 -18.23 27.89
CA GLU A 105 -10.30 -18.12 27.99
C GLU A 105 -10.73 -16.71 28.47
N ILE A 106 -11.58 -16.02 27.71
CA ILE A 106 -12.15 -14.74 28.11
C ILE A 106 -13.67 -14.90 28.24
N VAL A 107 -14.21 -14.54 29.39
CA VAL A 107 -15.65 -14.64 29.71
C VAL A 107 -16.18 -13.26 30.08
N ILE A 108 -17.09 -12.74 29.25
CA ILE A 108 -17.81 -11.49 29.49
C ILE A 108 -19.23 -11.83 29.94
N LYS A 109 -19.58 -11.50 31.18
CA LYS A 109 -20.90 -11.80 31.77
C LYS A 109 -21.99 -10.84 31.26
N GLY A 110 -21.62 -9.67 30.75
CA GLY A 110 -22.50 -8.71 30.08
C GLY A 110 -22.42 -8.82 28.55
N ASN A 111 -22.55 -7.67 27.87
CA ASN A 111 -22.44 -7.54 26.42
C ASN A 111 -20.99 -7.25 25.98
N MET A 112 -20.68 -7.52 24.71
CA MET A 112 -19.42 -7.13 24.08
C MET A 112 -19.63 -6.20 22.88
N GLY A 113 -18.71 -5.24 22.72
CA GLY A 113 -18.75 -4.23 21.67
C GLY A 113 -18.40 -4.76 20.27
N SER A 114 -18.25 -3.83 19.33
CA SER A 114 -17.97 -4.16 17.92
C SER A 114 -16.66 -4.93 17.75
N ARG A 115 -16.60 -5.80 16.73
CA ARG A 115 -15.38 -6.50 16.31
C ARG A 115 -14.73 -7.36 17.40
N ALA A 116 -15.53 -7.88 18.33
CA ALA A 116 -15.06 -8.85 19.31
C ALA A 116 -14.48 -10.11 18.61
N GLY A 117 -13.35 -10.60 19.09
CA GLY A 117 -12.60 -11.70 18.45
C GLY A 117 -11.92 -11.30 17.14
N GLN A 118 -11.72 -10.00 16.87
CA GLN A 118 -11.05 -9.56 15.65
C GLN A 118 -9.65 -10.17 15.54
N VAL A 119 -9.34 -10.71 14.36
CA VAL A 119 -8.08 -11.42 14.06
C VAL A 119 -7.75 -12.53 15.06
N MET A 120 -8.71 -13.10 15.79
CA MET A 120 -8.48 -14.16 16.77
C MET A 120 -7.88 -15.43 16.12
N LYS A 121 -6.92 -16.06 16.79
CA LYS A 121 -6.11 -17.19 16.28
C LYS A 121 -6.51 -18.51 16.94
N LYS A 122 -6.70 -18.50 18.26
CA LYS A 122 -7.06 -19.65 19.10
C LYS A 122 -7.72 -19.14 20.40
N GLY A 123 -8.06 -20.05 21.31
CA GLY A 123 -8.68 -19.74 22.61
C GLY A 123 -10.20 -19.75 22.55
N THR A 124 -10.83 -19.42 23.67
CA THR A 124 -12.30 -19.24 23.76
C THR A 124 -12.63 -17.83 24.23
N LEU A 125 -13.43 -17.09 23.46
CA LEU A 125 -14.08 -15.86 23.88
C LEU A 125 -15.57 -16.14 24.05
N CYS A 126 -16.12 -15.90 25.24
CA CYS A 126 -17.52 -16.13 25.56
C CYS A 126 -18.19 -14.86 26.05
N CYS A 127 -19.37 -14.56 25.52
CA CYS A 127 -20.22 -13.47 25.93
C CYS A 127 -21.59 -14.03 26.34
N VAL A 128 -21.98 -13.77 27.58
CA VAL A 128 -23.29 -14.18 28.12
C VAL A 128 -24.41 -13.28 27.57
N GLY A 129 -24.13 -12.00 27.35
CA GLY A 129 -25.07 -11.06 26.72
C GLY A 129 -24.99 -11.08 25.19
N ASN A 130 -25.18 -9.91 24.59
CA ASN A 130 -25.17 -9.71 23.14
C ASN A 130 -23.79 -9.29 22.62
N SER A 131 -23.57 -9.54 21.34
CA SER A 131 -22.44 -9.00 20.57
C SER A 131 -22.91 -7.97 19.55
N SER A 132 -22.08 -6.95 19.32
CA SER A 132 -22.35 -5.89 18.34
C SER A 132 -21.85 -6.25 16.93
N PHE A 133 -21.69 -5.24 16.08
CA PHE A 133 -21.23 -5.32 14.69
C PHE A 133 -19.94 -6.13 14.52
N MET A 134 -19.90 -7.03 13.53
CA MET A 134 -18.72 -7.74 13.04
C MET A 134 -17.99 -8.62 14.08
N ALA A 135 -18.73 -9.32 14.94
CA ALA A 135 -18.15 -10.34 15.80
C ALA A 135 -17.41 -11.42 14.98
N GLY A 136 -16.16 -11.72 15.33
CA GLY A 136 -15.30 -12.66 14.61
C GLY A 136 -14.69 -12.12 13.31
N TYR A 137 -14.61 -10.79 13.13
CA TYR A 137 -14.00 -10.19 11.94
C TYR A 137 -12.55 -10.65 11.74
N MET A 138 -12.27 -11.23 10.57
CA MET A 138 -10.97 -11.82 10.24
C MET A 138 -10.48 -12.88 11.23
N MET A 139 -11.38 -13.61 11.89
CA MET A 139 -11.01 -14.72 12.76
C MET A 139 -10.29 -15.81 11.98
N TYR A 140 -9.09 -16.17 12.43
CA TYR A 140 -8.24 -17.21 11.85
C TYR A 140 -8.43 -18.57 12.54
N GLY A 141 -8.92 -18.57 13.78
CA GLY A 141 -9.15 -19.79 14.56
C GLY A 141 -9.70 -19.51 15.95
N GLY A 142 -9.92 -20.57 16.73
CA GLY A 142 -10.49 -20.50 18.08
C GLY A 142 -12.02 -20.64 18.11
N ARG A 143 -12.61 -20.35 19.27
CA ARG A 143 -14.06 -20.47 19.53
C ARG A 143 -14.63 -19.17 20.09
N LEU A 144 -15.64 -18.62 19.43
CA LEU A 144 -16.40 -17.46 19.90
C LEU A 144 -17.81 -17.92 20.28
N ILE A 145 -18.23 -17.71 21.53
CA ILE A 145 -19.54 -18.12 22.04
C ILE A 145 -20.33 -16.87 22.41
N ILE A 146 -21.53 -16.72 21.86
CA ILE A 146 -22.46 -15.62 22.10
C ILE A 146 -23.76 -16.24 22.57
N LEU A 147 -24.10 -16.12 23.85
CA LEU A 147 -25.35 -16.71 24.36
C LEU A 147 -26.58 -15.88 23.98
N GLY A 148 -26.42 -14.55 23.87
CA GLY A 148 -27.45 -13.63 23.39
C GLY A 148 -27.47 -13.47 21.86
N ASN A 149 -27.87 -12.29 21.41
CA ASN A 149 -27.95 -11.93 19.99
C ASN A 149 -26.60 -11.51 19.42
N SER A 150 -26.46 -11.62 18.10
CA SER A 150 -25.33 -11.08 17.34
C SER A 150 -25.79 -10.09 16.27
N GLY A 151 -25.08 -8.97 16.16
CA GLY A 151 -25.38 -7.89 15.22
C GLY A 151 -25.00 -8.22 13.77
N LEU A 152 -24.87 -7.17 12.96
CA LEU A 152 -24.56 -7.31 11.53
C LEU A 152 -23.17 -7.90 11.24
N LYS A 153 -23.05 -8.62 10.12
CA LYS A 153 -21.81 -9.11 9.50
C LYS A 153 -20.97 -10.04 10.40
N VAL A 154 -21.62 -10.98 11.06
CA VAL A 154 -20.92 -11.97 11.92
C VAL A 154 -20.01 -12.86 11.08
N GLY A 155 -18.76 -13.01 11.49
CA GLY A 155 -17.76 -13.82 10.79
C GLY A 155 -17.24 -13.18 9.51
N GLU A 156 -17.37 -11.86 9.33
CA GLU A 156 -16.84 -11.13 8.18
C GLU A 156 -15.36 -11.50 7.92
N ASP A 157 -15.08 -12.05 6.73
CA ASP A 157 -13.76 -12.46 6.26
C ASP A 157 -13.02 -13.44 7.19
N MET A 158 -13.76 -14.24 7.95
CA MET A 158 -13.16 -15.30 8.77
C MET A 158 -12.50 -16.37 7.88
N ALA A 159 -11.31 -16.81 8.26
CA ALA A 159 -10.56 -17.87 7.57
C ALA A 159 -10.55 -19.19 8.35
N GLY A 160 -10.95 -19.18 9.62
CA GLY A 160 -11.02 -20.37 10.45
C GLY A 160 -11.66 -20.11 11.80
N GLY A 161 -11.77 -21.18 12.60
CA GLY A 161 -12.47 -21.15 13.89
C GLY A 161 -13.98 -21.36 13.75
N ALA A 162 -14.70 -21.22 14.86
CA ALA A 162 -16.15 -21.35 14.90
C ALA A 162 -16.76 -20.31 15.84
N ILE A 163 -17.88 -19.72 15.39
CA ILE A 163 -18.69 -18.79 16.17
C ILE A 163 -20.01 -19.50 16.49
N PHE A 164 -20.46 -19.45 17.74
CA PHE A 164 -21.69 -20.07 18.21
C PHE A 164 -22.61 -18.99 18.74
N VAL A 165 -23.82 -18.88 18.18
CA VAL A 165 -24.82 -17.86 18.56
C VAL A 165 -26.07 -18.54 19.10
N GLY A 166 -26.40 -18.28 20.37
CA GLY A 166 -27.58 -18.81 21.05
C GLY A 166 -28.87 -18.04 20.75
N GLY A 167 -28.76 -16.74 20.43
CA GLY A 167 -29.90 -15.87 20.13
C GLY A 167 -30.14 -15.62 18.64
N ALA A 168 -30.65 -14.42 18.33
CA ALA A 168 -30.86 -13.94 16.98
C ALA A 168 -29.53 -13.61 16.29
N LEU A 169 -29.47 -13.86 14.99
CA LEU A 169 -28.36 -13.53 14.10
C LEU A 169 -28.89 -12.52 13.07
N GLU A 170 -28.37 -11.30 13.06
CA GLU A 170 -28.88 -10.25 12.19
C GLU A 170 -28.43 -10.42 10.73
N SER A 171 -27.12 -10.56 10.48
CA SER A 171 -26.58 -10.93 9.16
C SER A 171 -25.22 -11.60 9.25
N LEU A 172 -24.91 -12.42 8.24
CA LEU A 172 -23.59 -13.01 8.06
C LEU A 172 -22.65 -12.02 7.36
N GLY A 173 -21.37 -12.12 7.70
CA GLY A 173 -20.33 -11.43 6.96
C GLY A 173 -19.91 -12.16 5.68
N ASN A 174 -19.05 -11.51 4.91
CA ASN A 174 -18.44 -12.06 3.72
C ASN A 174 -17.68 -13.36 4.01
N ASP A 175 -17.85 -14.36 3.14
CA ASP A 175 -17.26 -15.71 3.26
C ASP A 175 -17.60 -16.46 4.57
N ALA A 176 -18.72 -16.13 5.22
CA ALA A 176 -19.26 -16.87 6.36
C ALA A 176 -20.50 -17.70 5.96
N MET A 177 -20.71 -18.84 6.62
CA MET A 177 -21.90 -19.67 6.45
C MET A 177 -22.37 -20.26 7.79
N VAL A 178 -23.68 -20.50 7.89
CA VAL A 178 -24.28 -21.23 9.01
C VAL A 178 -24.25 -22.73 8.73
N CYS A 179 -23.91 -23.51 9.75
CA CYS A 179 -24.08 -24.96 9.77
C CYS A 179 -24.63 -25.42 11.13
N GLU A 180 -25.06 -26.67 11.21
CA GLU A 180 -25.51 -27.26 12.47
C GLU A 180 -24.30 -27.59 13.36
N PRO A 181 -24.34 -27.24 14.67
CA PRO A 181 -23.30 -27.66 15.60
C PRO A 181 -23.33 -29.18 15.79
N THR A 182 -22.15 -29.79 15.92
CA THR A 182 -22.06 -31.21 16.26
C THR A 182 -22.37 -31.44 17.73
N ARG A 183 -22.63 -32.70 18.12
CA ARG A 183 -22.80 -33.04 19.53
C ARG A 183 -21.55 -32.71 20.36
N GLU A 184 -20.36 -32.94 19.79
CA GLU A 184 -19.08 -32.59 20.42
C GLU A 184 -18.94 -31.07 20.62
N ASP A 185 -19.37 -30.26 19.65
CA ASP A 185 -19.40 -28.79 19.80
C ASP A 185 -20.27 -28.40 21.01
N ILE A 186 -21.49 -28.96 21.10
CA ILE A 186 -22.45 -28.64 22.17
C ILE A 186 -21.94 -29.10 23.53
N ASP A 187 -21.52 -30.36 23.66
CA ASP A 187 -21.01 -30.92 24.91
C ASP A 187 -19.79 -30.11 25.39
N GLY A 188 -18.88 -29.77 24.49
CA GLY A 188 -17.70 -28.95 24.81
C GLY A 188 -18.01 -27.48 25.12
N ILE A 189 -19.12 -26.92 24.63
CA ILE A 189 -19.59 -25.59 25.04
C ILE A 189 -20.24 -25.67 26.42
N MET A 190 -21.11 -26.65 26.66
CA MET A 190 -21.79 -26.80 27.95
C MET A 190 -20.81 -27.08 29.08
N GLU A 191 -19.78 -27.90 28.86
CA GLU A 191 -18.68 -28.11 29.82
C GLU A 191 -17.94 -26.80 30.12
N PHE A 192 -17.64 -26.00 29.09
CA PHE A 192 -17.01 -24.69 29.26
C PHE A 192 -17.90 -23.74 30.08
N LEU A 193 -19.20 -23.69 29.82
CA LEU A 193 -20.14 -22.84 30.55
C LEU A 193 -20.25 -23.25 32.02
N ASP A 194 -20.30 -24.56 32.31
CA ASP A 194 -20.36 -25.11 33.66
C ASP A 194 -19.12 -24.72 34.49
N ARG A 195 -17.91 -24.79 33.90
CA ARG A 195 -16.66 -24.34 34.55
C ARG A 195 -16.72 -22.89 35.05
N TYR A 196 -17.48 -22.04 34.38
CA TYR A 196 -17.65 -20.62 34.74
C TYR A 196 -18.99 -20.33 35.43
N GLY A 197 -19.75 -21.35 35.82
CA GLY A 197 -21.05 -21.22 36.47
C GLY A 197 -22.08 -20.47 35.63
N ILE A 198 -22.08 -20.69 34.32
CA ILE A 198 -23.02 -20.05 33.38
C ILE A 198 -24.09 -21.06 33.00
N THR A 199 -25.36 -20.71 33.23
CA THR A 199 -26.49 -21.51 32.77
C THR A 199 -26.95 -21.03 31.40
N PHE A 200 -27.23 -21.97 30.49
CA PHE A 200 -27.81 -21.69 29.18
C PHE A 200 -28.88 -22.72 28.86
N GLN A 201 -30.03 -22.24 28.39
CA GLN A 201 -31.14 -23.07 27.91
C GLN A 201 -31.48 -22.61 26.50
N GLY A 202 -31.11 -23.40 25.49
CA GLY A 202 -31.31 -23.05 24.09
C GLY A 202 -30.50 -23.94 23.16
N SER A 203 -30.51 -23.58 21.87
CA SER A 203 -29.67 -24.19 20.84
C SER A 203 -28.69 -23.16 20.28
N PHE A 204 -27.61 -23.62 19.65
CA PHE A 204 -26.65 -22.75 18.99
C PHE A 204 -26.78 -22.84 17.47
N LYS A 205 -26.62 -21.71 16.80
CA LYS A 205 -26.24 -21.65 15.39
C LYS A 205 -24.71 -21.63 15.32
N LYS A 206 -24.11 -22.48 14.50
CA LYS A 206 -22.66 -22.48 14.26
C LYS A 206 -22.36 -21.72 12.98
N ILE A 207 -21.45 -20.75 13.04
CA ILE A 207 -20.95 -19.98 11.91
C ILE A 207 -19.49 -20.35 11.68
N VAL A 208 -19.15 -20.65 10.43
CA VAL A 208 -17.81 -21.03 9.97
C VAL A 208 -17.47 -20.35 8.64
N CYS A 209 -16.20 -20.39 8.27
CA CYS A 209 -15.73 -19.94 6.95
C CYS A 209 -16.36 -20.79 5.83
N ALA A 210 -16.91 -20.15 4.81
CA ALA A 210 -17.46 -20.79 3.62
C ALA A 210 -16.37 -21.21 2.61
N GLY A 211 -15.13 -20.71 2.76
CA GLY A 211 -13.95 -21.13 2.02
C GLY A 211 -13.86 -20.60 0.59
N LYS A 212 -14.70 -19.64 0.20
CA LYS A 212 -14.76 -19.08 -1.15
C LYS A 212 -13.71 -17.98 -1.38
N GLY A 213 -13.25 -17.31 -0.33
CA GLY A 213 -12.33 -16.17 -0.37
C GLY A 213 -10.88 -16.48 0.00
N LEU A 214 -10.55 -17.73 0.36
CA LEU A 214 -9.24 -18.11 0.92
C LEU A 214 -8.09 -18.04 -0.10
N ARG A 215 -8.38 -18.09 -1.40
CA ARG A 215 -7.38 -18.06 -2.48
C ARG A 215 -7.92 -17.29 -3.68
N TYR A 216 -7.01 -16.76 -4.50
CA TYR A 216 -7.39 -16.33 -5.84
C TYR A 216 -7.91 -17.52 -6.66
N SER A 217 -9.08 -17.34 -7.29
CA SER A 217 -9.75 -18.39 -8.10
C SER A 217 -8.94 -18.79 -9.33
N LYS A 218 -8.28 -17.83 -9.97
CA LYS A 218 -7.37 -18.06 -11.10
C LYS A 218 -5.93 -17.62 -10.74
N PRO A 219 -4.94 -18.55 -10.76
CA PRO A 219 -3.55 -18.17 -10.61
C PRO A 219 -3.09 -17.36 -11.83
N GLU A 220 -2.13 -16.46 -11.63
CA GLU A 220 -1.50 -15.76 -12.75
C GLU A 220 -0.60 -16.72 -13.53
N VAL A 221 -0.71 -16.72 -14.86
CA VAL A 221 0.13 -17.54 -15.73
C VAL A 221 1.59 -17.12 -15.57
N GLN A 222 2.48 -18.10 -15.43
CA GLN A 222 3.91 -17.81 -15.34
C GLN A 222 4.44 -17.33 -16.69
N LYS A 223 4.63 -16.01 -16.82
CA LYS A 223 5.30 -15.39 -17.97
C LYS A 223 6.70 -14.90 -17.57
N ARG A 224 7.62 -14.90 -18.53
CA ARG A 224 8.92 -14.28 -18.35
C ARG A 224 8.70 -12.77 -18.27
N TYR A 225 9.15 -12.13 -17.20
CA TYR A 225 8.98 -10.69 -17.05
C TYR A 225 9.62 -9.97 -18.24
N ILE A 226 8.83 -9.11 -18.91
CA ILE A 226 9.30 -8.31 -20.03
C ILE A 226 10.21 -7.20 -19.51
N PRO A 227 11.50 -7.22 -19.87
CA PRO A 227 12.45 -6.15 -19.56
C PRO A 227 11.96 -4.82 -20.11
N PHE A 228 11.94 -3.76 -19.32
CA PHE A 228 11.54 -2.44 -19.83
C PHE A 228 12.50 -1.36 -19.39
N LYS A 229 12.99 -0.58 -20.36
CA LYS A 229 14.03 0.44 -20.13
C LYS A 229 13.47 1.77 -19.64
N GLU A 230 12.24 2.14 -20.02
CA GLU A 230 11.64 3.43 -19.67
C GLU A 230 10.11 3.37 -19.63
N PHE A 231 9.50 3.45 -18.44
CA PHE A 231 8.03 3.48 -18.27
C PHE A 231 7.33 4.60 -19.05
N SER A 232 7.97 5.77 -19.08
CA SER A 232 7.47 7.02 -19.65
C SER A 232 8.67 7.93 -19.93
N GLY A 233 8.64 8.70 -21.02
CA GLY A 233 9.78 9.53 -21.48
C GLY A 233 9.66 9.89 -22.96
N GLY A 234 10.51 10.80 -23.45
CA GLY A 234 10.45 11.30 -24.84
C GLY A 234 10.63 10.23 -25.92
N ASN A 235 11.26 9.09 -25.58
CA ASN A 235 11.53 7.98 -26.51
C ASN A 235 10.71 6.71 -26.20
N ALA A 236 9.85 6.72 -25.17
CA ALA A 236 9.05 5.57 -24.79
C ALA A 236 7.71 5.55 -25.56
N ALA A 237 7.39 4.43 -26.21
CA ALA A 237 6.08 4.25 -26.83
C ALA A 237 4.97 4.20 -25.77
N TYR A 238 3.91 4.98 -25.98
CA TYR A 238 2.77 5.06 -25.05
C TYR A 238 2.08 3.70 -24.84
N TRP A 239 1.90 2.95 -25.94
CA TRP A 239 1.33 1.60 -25.99
C TRP A 239 2.39 0.50 -26.07
N ASN A 240 3.44 0.59 -25.23
CA ASN A 240 4.55 -0.37 -25.22
C ASN A 240 4.12 -1.80 -24.83
N GLU A 241 5.02 -2.77 -25.06
CA GLU A 241 4.78 -4.19 -24.81
C GLU A 241 4.31 -4.51 -23.39
N LYS A 242 4.81 -3.79 -22.38
CA LYS A 242 4.42 -3.99 -20.98
C LYS A 242 2.95 -3.61 -20.74
N VAL A 243 2.52 -2.46 -21.27
CA VAL A 243 1.12 -2.03 -21.20
C VAL A 243 0.22 -3.07 -21.88
N GLN A 244 0.61 -3.54 -23.07
CA GLN A 244 -0.16 -4.56 -23.79
C GLN A 244 -0.19 -5.91 -23.05
N GLU A 245 0.93 -6.34 -22.46
CA GLU A 245 0.99 -7.58 -21.66
C GLU A 245 0.10 -7.48 -20.42
N ASP A 246 0.12 -6.35 -19.72
CA ASP A 246 -0.72 -6.10 -18.55
C ASP A 246 -2.21 -6.23 -18.88
N ILE A 247 -2.65 -5.60 -19.98
CA ILE A 247 -4.02 -5.72 -20.49
C ILE A 247 -4.39 -7.18 -20.78
N ARG A 248 -3.54 -7.91 -21.53
CA ARG A 248 -3.81 -9.31 -21.87
C ARG A 248 -3.90 -10.21 -20.64
N ILE A 249 -2.97 -10.07 -19.70
CA ILE A 249 -2.97 -10.87 -18.46
C ILE A 249 -4.21 -10.58 -17.63
N LYS A 250 -4.63 -9.31 -17.51
CA LYS A 250 -5.89 -8.97 -16.83
C LYS A 250 -7.11 -9.58 -17.49
N GLY A 251 -7.14 -9.67 -18.82
CA GLY A 251 -8.15 -10.42 -19.55
C GLY A 251 -8.14 -11.92 -19.26
N GLU A 252 -6.98 -12.51 -18.96
CA GLU A 252 -6.91 -13.92 -18.55
C GLU A 252 -7.39 -14.15 -17.10
N ILE A 253 -6.98 -13.28 -16.17
CA ILE A 253 -7.11 -13.53 -14.71
C ILE A 253 -8.28 -12.81 -14.03
N GLY A 254 -8.81 -11.73 -14.59
CA GLY A 254 -9.98 -11.04 -14.02
C GLY A 254 -9.73 -10.10 -12.84
N ARG A 255 -8.47 -9.75 -12.59
CA ARG A 255 -8.04 -8.95 -11.43
C ARG A 255 -6.71 -8.24 -11.73
N TYR A 256 -6.34 -7.29 -10.89
CA TYR A 256 -5.01 -6.69 -10.92
C TYR A 256 -3.90 -7.73 -10.63
N ARG A 257 -2.70 -7.42 -11.10
CA ARG A 257 -1.53 -8.31 -11.01
C ARG A 257 -0.83 -8.18 -9.66
N ILE A 258 -0.23 -9.27 -9.18
CA ILE A 258 0.57 -9.28 -7.95
C ILE A 258 2.03 -9.51 -8.29
N ARG A 259 2.91 -8.62 -7.84
CA ARG A 259 4.36 -8.80 -7.98
C ARG A 259 5.12 -8.45 -6.71
N GLY A 260 6.38 -8.87 -6.67
CA GLY A 260 7.34 -8.37 -5.69
C GLY A 260 8.27 -7.31 -6.28
N TYR A 261 9.28 -6.94 -5.49
CA TYR A 261 10.27 -5.90 -5.75
C TYR A 261 9.74 -4.47 -5.50
N GLY A 262 10.44 -3.43 -5.94
CA GLY A 262 10.02 -2.02 -5.80
C GLY A 262 9.54 -1.40 -7.12
N ALA A 263 9.25 -0.10 -7.11
CA ALA A 263 8.70 0.63 -8.26
C ALA A 263 9.61 0.47 -9.49
N ALA A 264 9.03 0.10 -10.63
CA ALA A 264 9.78 -0.17 -11.85
C ALA A 264 9.91 1.03 -12.78
N ARG A 265 9.19 2.11 -12.49
CA ARG A 265 9.33 3.40 -13.17
C ARG A 265 10.40 4.30 -12.56
N HIS A 266 10.99 5.17 -13.38
CA HIS A 266 11.91 6.20 -12.90
C HIS A 266 11.16 7.25 -12.09
N ILE A 267 11.70 7.55 -10.91
CA ILE A 267 11.21 8.59 -10.00
C ILE A 267 12.42 9.35 -9.44
N PRO A 268 12.30 10.66 -9.12
CA PRO A 268 13.41 11.43 -8.58
C PRO A 268 14.06 10.73 -7.37
N HIS A 269 15.38 10.59 -7.40
CA HIS A 269 16.13 9.80 -6.42
C HIS A 269 17.53 10.39 -6.14
N PHE A 270 18.30 9.76 -5.27
CA PHE A 270 19.63 10.24 -4.85
C PHE A 270 20.67 10.36 -5.98
N GLN A 271 20.44 9.74 -7.14
CA GLN A 271 21.29 9.93 -8.33
C GLN A 271 21.10 11.29 -8.99
N ASP A 272 20.01 11.97 -8.68
CA ASP A 272 19.68 13.32 -9.15
C ASP A 272 20.23 14.40 -8.22
N ILE A 273 21.07 14.02 -7.25
CA ILE A 273 21.72 14.88 -6.27
C ILE A 273 23.22 14.55 -6.28
N ALA A 274 24.08 15.55 -6.14
CA ALA A 274 25.53 15.38 -6.01
C ALA A 274 26.10 16.21 -4.85
N PHE A 275 27.35 15.96 -4.50
CA PHE A 275 28.10 16.80 -3.57
C PHE A 275 28.66 18.01 -4.30
N LYS A 276 28.65 19.18 -3.64
CA LYS A 276 29.24 20.42 -4.16
C LYS A 276 30.76 20.33 -4.29
N ALA A 277 31.38 19.77 -3.25
CA ALA A 277 32.83 19.64 -3.18
C ALA A 277 33.33 18.56 -4.15
N ASP A 278 34.56 18.74 -4.65
CA ASP A 278 35.25 17.68 -5.38
C ASP A 278 35.73 16.59 -4.42
N LEU A 279 35.12 15.40 -4.55
CA LEU A 279 35.44 14.25 -3.74
C LEU A 279 36.56 13.37 -4.33
N SER A 280 37.28 13.81 -5.37
CA SER A 280 38.41 13.09 -5.97
C SER A 280 39.53 12.69 -4.99
N LYS A 281 39.60 13.37 -3.83
CA LYS A 281 40.54 13.09 -2.75
C LYS A 281 40.02 12.13 -1.67
N ALA A 282 38.76 11.69 -1.74
CA ALA A 282 38.16 10.80 -0.75
C ALA A 282 38.95 9.48 -0.60
N GLY A 283 39.23 9.09 0.64
CA GLY A 283 39.97 7.87 0.97
C GLY A 283 41.47 7.89 0.61
N LYS A 284 42.08 9.07 0.40
CA LYS A 284 43.55 9.18 0.21
C LYS A 284 44.35 9.07 1.51
N ASP A 285 43.75 9.45 2.64
CA ASP A 285 44.35 9.34 3.97
C ASP A 285 43.61 8.25 4.76
N ALA A 286 44.23 7.06 4.84
CA ALA A 286 43.67 5.90 5.52
C ALA A 286 43.57 6.10 7.04
N ASP A 287 44.51 6.84 7.64
CA ASP A 287 44.50 7.11 9.08
C ASP A 287 43.35 8.03 9.45
N GLY A 288 43.03 9.00 8.60
CA GLY A 288 41.92 9.92 8.82
C GLY A 288 40.54 9.26 8.73
N LEU A 289 40.38 8.12 8.03
CA LEU A 289 39.11 7.36 8.03
C LEU A 289 38.77 6.80 9.41
N SER A 290 39.78 6.38 10.18
CA SER A 290 39.59 5.87 11.55
C SER A 290 39.16 6.96 12.55
N ARG A 291 39.34 8.23 12.19
CA ARG A 291 39.00 9.41 13.02
C ARG A 291 37.57 9.90 12.80
N VAL A 292 36.83 9.33 11.85
CA VAL A 292 35.44 9.70 11.58
C VAL A 292 34.50 8.93 12.51
N ASN A 293 33.73 9.65 13.32
CA ASN A 293 32.67 9.07 14.12
C ASN A 293 31.43 8.77 13.25
N LEU A 294 31.09 7.48 13.14
CA LEU A 294 29.87 7.00 12.47
C LEU A 294 28.82 6.47 13.47
N ARG A 295 29.19 6.28 14.74
CA ARG A 295 28.31 5.64 15.71
C ARG A 295 27.05 6.49 15.93
N THR A 296 25.89 5.86 15.82
CA THR A 296 24.59 6.53 15.83
C THR A 296 23.65 5.82 16.77
N PHE A 297 22.98 6.59 17.63
CA PHE A 297 21.94 6.09 18.52
C PHE A 297 20.57 6.44 17.96
N VAL A 298 19.65 5.46 17.92
CA VAL A 298 18.29 5.65 17.42
C VAL A 298 17.27 5.27 18.49
N GLY A 299 16.35 6.18 18.77
CA GLY A 299 15.37 6.06 19.85
C GLY A 299 15.94 6.32 21.25
N GLY A 300 15.08 6.29 22.26
CA GLY A 300 15.46 6.42 23.68
C GLY A 300 15.03 7.74 24.33
N LYS A 301 14.36 8.63 23.60
CA LYS A 301 13.82 9.91 24.13
C LYS A 301 12.87 9.66 25.31
N HIS A 302 12.15 8.54 25.30
CA HIS A 302 11.15 8.20 26.32
C HIS A 302 11.65 7.16 27.36
N GLY A 303 12.96 7.09 27.60
CA GLY A 303 13.57 6.28 28.66
C GLY A 303 13.92 4.84 28.26
N GLY A 304 13.60 4.42 27.04
CA GLY A 304 14.01 3.12 26.49
C GLY A 304 15.50 3.09 26.12
N ARG A 305 16.10 1.90 26.07
CA ARG A 305 17.49 1.74 25.62
C ARG A 305 17.58 1.95 24.11
N ALA A 306 18.16 3.07 23.69
CA ALA A 306 18.43 3.39 22.28
C ALA A 306 19.10 2.22 21.54
N LEU A 307 18.76 2.06 20.26
CA LEU A 307 19.52 1.20 19.35
C LEU A 307 20.92 1.77 19.18
N ASP A 308 21.95 0.92 19.21
CA ASP A 308 23.37 1.31 19.19
C ASP A 308 24.03 0.84 17.89
N LEU A 309 23.97 1.70 16.89
CA LEU A 309 24.46 1.40 15.55
C LEU A 309 25.91 1.84 15.41
N SER A 310 26.79 0.94 14.98
CA SER A 310 28.19 1.26 14.72
C SER A 310 28.40 2.22 13.53
N MET A 311 27.35 2.41 12.72
CA MET A 311 27.24 3.34 11.61
C MET A 311 25.75 3.71 11.43
N PRO A 312 25.36 4.81 10.76
CA PRO A 312 23.96 5.25 10.62
C PRO A 312 23.17 4.40 9.61
N VAL A 313 23.19 3.08 9.78
CA VAL A 313 22.63 2.09 8.86
C VAL A 313 21.92 0.99 9.64
N MET A 314 20.75 0.59 9.16
CA MET A 314 19.93 -0.51 9.67
C MET A 314 19.54 -1.46 8.52
N ILE A 315 19.32 -2.73 8.81
CA ILE A 315 18.69 -3.65 7.85
C ILE A 315 17.17 -3.45 7.90
N ALA A 316 16.58 -3.16 6.74
CA ALA A 316 15.16 -2.86 6.65
C ALA A 316 14.27 -4.10 6.92
N PRO A 317 13.03 -3.92 7.38
CA PRO A 317 12.14 -5.02 7.78
C PRO A 317 11.78 -5.93 6.60
N MET A 318 12.02 -7.24 6.74
CA MET A 318 11.66 -8.27 5.76
C MET A 318 11.20 -9.54 6.48
N SER A 319 9.97 -9.98 6.23
CA SER A 319 9.35 -11.07 6.97
C SER A 319 9.89 -12.46 6.63
N TYR A 320 10.06 -13.31 7.65
CA TYR A 320 10.08 -14.75 7.44
C TYR A 320 8.76 -15.19 6.81
N GLY A 321 8.86 -15.87 5.67
CA GLY A 321 7.75 -16.14 4.76
C GLY A 321 7.90 -15.37 3.45
N ALA A 322 8.13 -14.06 3.48
CA ALA A 322 8.50 -13.32 2.27
C ALA A 322 9.90 -13.71 1.79
N VAL A 323 10.85 -13.82 2.72
CA VAL A 323 12.17 -14.42 2.50
C VAL A 323 12.27 -15.77 3.23
N SER A 324 13.22 -16.61 2.80
CA SER A 324 13.47 -17.93 3.38
C SER A 324 14.07 -17.82 4.78
N GLY A 325 13.93 -18.88 5.59
CA GLY A 325 14.56 -18.95 6.92
C GLY A 325 16.08 -18.80 6.87
N LYS A 326 16.73 -19.38 5.84
CA LYS A 326 18.16 -19.22 5.59
C LYS A 326 18.57 -17.77 5.29
N MET A 327 17.75 -17.03 4.55
CA MET A 327 17.99 -15.61 4.32
C MET A 327 17.89 -14.82 5.64
N LYS A 328 16.90 -15.10 6.48
CA LYS A 328 16.75 -14.46 7.81
C LYS A 328 17.93 -14.75 8.73
N ALA A 329 18.41 -15.99 8.78
CA ALA A 329 19.63 -16.32 9.53
C ALA A 329 20.86 -15.54 9.02
N ALA A 330 21.01 -15.41 7.70
CA ALA A 330 22.14 -14.69 7.12
C ALA A 330 22.07 -13.17 7.37
N LEU A 331 20.88 -12.57 7.37
CA LEU A 331 20.69 -11.17 7.73
C LEU A 331 21.06 -10.94 9.21
N GLY A 332 20.64 -11.84 10.11
CA GLY A 332 20.95 -11.77 11.54
C GLY A 332 22.46 -11.80 11.79
N ALA A 333 23.15 -12.73 11.11
CA ALA A 333 24.60 -12.83 11.20
C ALA A 333 25.28 -11.58 10.63
N ALA A 334 24.81 -11.05 9.49
CA ALA A 334 25.37 -9.85 8.86
C ALA A 334 25.17 -8.59 9.71
N SER A 335 24.01 -8.42 10.36
CA SER A 335 23.75 -7.30 11.26
C SER A 335 24.66 -7.34 12.49
N ARG A 336 24.85 -8.53 13.08
CA ARG A 336 25.77 -8.74 14.21
C ARG A 336 27.21 -8.44 13.84
N LEU A 337 27.72 -9.02 12.74
CA LEU A 337 29.10 -8.80 12.28
C LEU A 337 29.38 -7.32 12.00
N SER A 338 28.37 -6.58 11.54
CA SER A 338 28.51 -5.16 11.21
C SER A 338 28.15 -4.24 12.39
N GLY A 339 27.76 -4.78 13.55
CA GLY A 339 27.39 -4.02 14.73
C GLY A 339 26.21 -3.06 14.52
N ILE A 340 25.19 -3.48 13.77
CA ILE A 340 23.97 -2.70 13.48
C ILE A 340 22.71 -3.50 13.87
N SER A 341 21.52 -2.92 13.69
CA SER A 341 20.25 -3.60 13.92
C SER A 341 19.66 -4.24 12.66
N GLU A 342 18.84 -5.26 12.89
CA GLU A 342 17.88 -5.84 11.93
C GLU A 342 16.44 -5.67 12.45
N ASN A 343 15.46 -5.93 11.59
CA ASN A 343 14.04 -5.98 11.93
C ASN A 343 13.37 -7.26 11.41
N THR A 344 12.51 -7.88 12.22
CA THR A 344 11.81 -9.14 11.92
C THR A 344 10.93 -9.05 10.67
N GLY A 345 10.44 -7.85 10.35
CA GLY A 345 9.33 -7.65 9.43
C GLY A 345 8.02 -8.25 9.94
N GLU A 346 7.04 -8.29 9.05
CA GLU A 346 5.64 -8.69 9.26
C GLU A 346 5.39 -10.18 9.63
N GLY A 347 6.44 -10.98 9.84
CA GLY A 347 6.35 -12.44 9.91
C GLY A 347 6.25 -13.04 11.32
N GLY A 348 6.56 -12.26 12.35
CA GLY A 348 6.92 -12.78 13.68
C GLY A 348 8.43 -12.94 13.85
N MET A 349 8.89 -13.13 15.08
CA MET A 349 10.30 -13.29 15.40
C MET A 349 10.76 -14.73 15.13
N TYR A 350 11.59 -14.93 14.11
CA TYR A 350 12.20 -16.23 13.85
C TYR A 350 13.34 -16.49 14.84
N SER A 351 13.34 -17.65 15.50
CA SER A 351 14.27 -17.96 16.59
C SER A 351 15.75 -17.95 16.16
N VAL A 352 16.05 -18.48 14.98
CA VAL A 352 17.43 -18.52 14.44
C VAL A 352 17.94 -17.11 14.13
N GLU A 353 17.09 -16.26 13.53
CA GLU A 353 17.43 -14.86 13.29
C GLU A 353 17.73 -14.12 14.60
N ARG A 354 16.86 -14.27 15.61
CA ARG A 354 17.07 -13.66 16.93
C ARG A 354 18.37 -14.12 17.59
N ALA A 355 18.72 -15.39 17.46
CA ALA A 355 19.97 -15.93 18.01
C ALA A 355 21.22 -15.33 17.32
N GLU A 356 21.13 -15.02 16.03
CA GLU A 356 22.23 -14.43 15.27
C GLU A 356 22.35 -12.91 15.42
N ALA A 357 21.24 -12.19 15.45
CA ALA A 357 21.21 -10.72 15.42
C ALA A 357 21.72 -10.09 16.74
N ARG A 358 22.60 -9.08 16.62
CA ARG A 358 23.06 -8.27 17.77
C ARG A 358 21.91 -7.46 18.36
N GLN A 359 21.18 -6.75 17.50
CA GLN A 359 19.99 -6.00 17.86
C GLN A 359 18.86 -6.31 16.87
N LEU A 360 17.68 -6.70 17.38
CA LEU A 360 16.52 -7.04 16.55
C LEU A 360 15.28 -6.25 16.99
N ILE A 361 14.73 -5.50 16.05
CA ILE A 361 13.45 -4.81 16.17
C ILE A 361 12.33 -5.82 15.88
N ALA A 362 11.38 -5.96 16.81
CA ALA A 362 10.18 -6.75 16.59
C ALA A 362 9.06 -5.87 16.02
N GLN A 363 8.57 -6.22 14.84
CA GLN A 363 7.52 -5.46 14.15
C GLN A 363 6.12 -6.05 14.37
N CYS A 364 5.16 -5.20 14.72
CA CYS A 364 3.76 -5.51 14.90
C CYS A 364 2.92 -4.93 13.77
N LEU A 365 2.40 -5.78 12.91
CA LEU A 365 1.40 -5.42 11.90
C LEU A 365 -0.03 -5.53 12.42
N SER A 366 -0.97 -4.98 11.65
CA SER A 366 -2.42 -5.03 11.86
C SER A 366 -2.98 -6.44 12.12
N GLY A 367 -2.46 -7.46 11.45
CA GLY A 367 -2.89 -8.86 11.64
C GLY A 367 -2.35 -9.54 12.91
N ARG A 368 -1.41 -8.90 13.62
CA ARG A 368 -0.70 -9.45 14.79
C ARG A 368 -0.08 -10.82 14.54
N LEU A 369 0.50 -11.03 13.36
CA LEU A 369 1.11 -12.31 12.98
C LEU A 369 2.42 -12.50 13.74
N GLY A 370 2.54 -13.63 14.45
CA GLY A 370 3.70 -13.93 15.31
C GLY A 370 3.93 -12.96 16.48
N TRP A 371 3.09 -11.93 16.68
CA TRP A 371 3.25 -10.95 17.76
C TRP A 371 2.85 -11.53 19.12
N ASN A 372 3.76 -11.47 20.10
CA ASN A 372 3.51 -11.99 21.45
C ASN A 372 4.48 -11.40 22.49
N ILE A 373 4.10 -11.49 23.76
CA ILE A 373 4.85 -10.92 24.89
C ILE A 373 6.26 -11.49 25.07
N HIS A 374 6.49 -12.77 24.76
CA HIS A 374 7.81 -13.39 24.92
C HIS A 374 8.81 -12.86 23.90
N ASP A 375 8.38 -12.67 22.66
CA ASP A 375 9.21 -12.05 21.62
C ASP A 375 9.46 -10.57 21.91
N MET A 376 8.46 -9.84 22.39
CA MET A 376 8.64 -8.46 22.85
C MET A 376 9.69 -8.36 23.96
N LYS A 377 9.72 -9.30 24.91
CA LYS A 377 10.72 -9.37 25.98
C LYS A 377 12.14 -9.69 25.49
N ARG A 378 12.27 -10.33 24.33
CA ARG A 378 13.57 -10.64 23.68
C ARG A 378 13.99 -9.64 22.61
N ALA A 379 13.14 -8.68 22.27
CA ALA A 379 13.46 -7.62 21.31
C ALA A 379 14.39 -6.55 21.91
N ASP A 380 15.04 -5.79 21.02
CA ASP A 380 15.85 -4.62 21.34
C ASP A 380 15.14 -3.29 21.07
N ALA A 381 14.03 -3.35 20.34
CA ALA A 381 13.10 -2.27 20.05
C ALA A 381 11.79 -2.88 19.53
N LEU A 382 10.71 -2.13 19.63
CA LEU A 382 9.41 -2.51 19.07
C LEU A 382 9.07 -1.56 17.93
N GLU A 383 8.35 -2.04 16.93
CA GLU A 383 7.89 -1.20 15.83
C GLU A 383 6.43 -1.48 15.51
N LEU A 384 5.61 -0.42 15.46
CA LEU A 384 4.25 -0.51 14.93
C LEU A 384 4.28 -0.27 13.42
N TYR A 385 3.79 -1.24 12.64
CA TYR A 385 3.71 -1.14 11.19
C TYR A 385 2.38 -0.51 10.77
N ILE A 386 2.41 0.70 10.25
CA ILE A 386 1.21 1.29 9.63
C ILE A 386 1.18 0.98 8.14
N SER A 387 2.31 1.18 7.45
CA SER A 387 2.43 0.90 6.02
C SER A 387 3.88 0.84 5.56
N GLN A 388 4.11 0.53 4.28
CA GLN A 388 5.43 0.54 3.63
C GLN A 388 5.36 1.18 2.24
N GLY A 389 6.50 1.63 1.72
CA GLY A 389 6.59 2.39 0.47
C GLY A 389 6.11 1.64 -0.78
N ALA A 390 6.19 0.30 -0.79
CA ALA A 390 5.73 -0.52 -1.90
C ALA A 390 4.21 -0.77 -1.94
N LYS A 391 3.50 -0.48 -0.84
CA LYS A 391 2.05 -0.64 -0.77
C LYS A 391 1.43 0.25 0.33
N PRO A 392 1.60 1.57 0.27
CA PRO A 392 1.02 2.45 1.27
C PRO A 392 -0.51 2.33 1.24
N GLY A 393 -1.16 2.31 2.41
CA GLY A 393 -2.60 2.09 2.53
C GLY A 393 -3.06 0.63 2.45
N LEU A 394 -2.15 -0.34 2.28
CA LEU A 394 -2.46 -1.77 2.27
C LEU A 394 -1.75 -2.56 3.38
N GLY A 395 -2.43 -3.60 3.86
CA GLY A 395 -1.84 -4.60 4.75
C GLY A 395 -0.84 -5.56 4.08
N GLY A 396 -0.13 -6.31 4.91
CA GLY A 396 0.75 -7.41 4.54
C GLY A 396 0.14 -8.42 3.59
N GLN A 397 0.95 -8.96 2.67
CA GLN A 397 0.54 -10.00 1.72
C GLN A 397 1.55 -11.14 1.71
N LEU A 398 1.07 -12.38 1.83
CA LEU A 398 1.84 -13.59 1.61
C LEU A 398 1.00 -14.59 0.83
N MET A 399 1.46 -14.95 -0.37
CA MET A 399 0.71 -15.87 -1.25
C MET A 399 0.70 -17.29 -0.68
N ALA A 400 -0.35 -18.05 -0.97
CA ALA A 400 -0.55 -19.41 -0.49
C ALA A 400 0.64 -20.34 -0.79
N SER A 401 1.31 -20.14 -1.93
CA SER A 401 2.51 -20.91 -2.34
C SER A 401 3.70 -20.75 -1.39
N LYS A 402 3.66 -19.76 -0.49
CA LYS A 402 4.73 -19.46 0.49
C LYS A 402 4.26 -19.59 1.93
N LEU A 403 2.99 -19.93 2.18
CA LEU A 403 2.45 -20.15 3.51
C LEU A 403 2.56 -21.64 3.87
N THR A 404 3.77 -22.07 4.24
CA THR A 404 4.02 -23.43 4.73
C THR A 404 3.35 -23.67 6.08
N ARG A 405 3.23 -24.93 6.48
CA ARG A 405 2.69 -25.30 7.80
C ARG A 405 3.47 -24.65 8.95
N GLU A 406 4.80 -24.67 8.89
CA GLU A 406 5.67 -24.01 9.88
C GLU A 406 5.38 -22.51 10.00
N ILE A 407 5.30 -21.81 8.87
CA ILE A 407 5.00 -20.37 8.85
C ILE A 407 3.59 -20.10 9.38
N ALA A 408 2.61 -20.93 9.00
CA ALA A 408 1.24 -20.81 9.46
C ALA A 408 1.13 -21.03 10.98
N GLU A 409 1.83 -22.02 11.53
CA GLU A 409 1.91 -22.30 12.97
C GLU A 409 2.56 -21.14 13.74
N MET A 410 3.70 -20.61 13.28
CA MET A 410 4.34 -19.43 13.89
C MET A 410 3.39 -18.22 13.90
N ARG A 411 2.67 -18.01 12.80
CA ARG A 411 1.74 -16.88 12.67
C ARG A 411 0.44 -17.08 13.45
N GLY A 412 0.08 -18.32 13.75
CA GLY A 412 -1.17 -18.71 14.41
C GLY A 412 -2.38 -18.73 13.48
N ILE A 413 -2.19 -19.08 12.21
CA ILE A 413 -3.23 -19.02 11.17
C ILE A 413 -3.34 -20.35 10.41
N PRO A 414 -4.44 -20.59 9.66
CA PRO A 414 -4.55 -21.74 8.77
C PRO A 414 -3.49 -21.73 7.66
N ALA A 415 -2.98 -22.90 7.29
CA ALA A 415 -2.01 -23.05 6.21
C ALA A 415 -2.67 -23.02 4.82
N GLY A 416 -1.89 -22.67 3.79
CA GLY A 416 -2.32 -22.80 2.40
C GLY A 416 -3.39 -21.81 1.93
N MET A 417 -3.54 -20.65 2.55
CA MET A 417 -4.39 -19.55 2.08
C MET A 417 -3.56 -18.36 1.62
N ASP A 418 -4.11 -17.52 0.74
CA ASP A 418 -3.52 -16.22 0.43
C ASP A 418 -3.73 -15.30 1.63
N LEU A 419 -2.66 -15.03 2.38
CA LEU A 419 -2.74 -14.18 3.55
C LEU A 419 -2.73 -12.72 3.13
N ARG A 420 -3.83 -12.03 3.44
CA ARG A 420 -3.96 -10.58 3.36
C ARG A 420 -4.24 -10.06 4.76
N SER A 421 -3.31 -9.35 5.35
CA SER A 421 -3.55 -8.71 6.65
C SER A 421 -4.57 -7.58 6.50
N PRO A 422 -5.28 -7.20 7.58
CA PRO A 422 -6.09 -5.99 7.55
C PRO A 422 -5.22 -4.79 7.18
N SER A 423 -5.75 -3.79 6.51
CA SER A 423 -4.93 -2.63 6.12
C SER A 423 -4.84 -1.56 7.21
N ARG A 424 -5.70 -1.65 8.21
CA ARG A 424 -5.65 -0.84 9.43
C ARG A 424 -5.46 -1.72 10.65
N HIS A 425 -4.76 -1.21 11.64
CA HIS A 425 -4.77 -1.77 12.99
C HIS A 425 -6.21 -1.77 13.56
N PRO A 426 -6.69 -2.89 14.13
CA PRO A 426 -8.04 -2.99 14.70
C PRO A 426 -8.37 -1.89 15.71
N ASP A 427 -7.35 -1.50 16.45
CA ASP A 427 -7.30 -0.67 17.65
C ASP A 427 -6.65 0.71 17.42
N VAL A 428 -6.37 1.10 16.16
CA VAL A 428 -5.85 2.43 15.82
C VAL A 428 -6.72 3.04 14.73
N LEU A 429 -7.69 3.90 15.11
CA LEU A 429 -8.55 4.60 14.17
C LEU A 429 -8.01 5.99 13.80
N GLY A 430 -7.15 6.56 14.64
CA GLY A 430 -6.45 7.83 14.46
C GLY A 430 -5.35 8.02 15.51
N GLY A 431 -4.80 9.23 15.63
CA GLY A 431 -3.70 9.52 16.57
C GLY A 431 -4.03 9.24 18.05
N ASP A 432 -5.24 9.56 18.50
CA ASP A 432 -5.60 9.34 19.92
C ASP A 432 -5.67 7.84 20.29
N ASP A 433 -5.93 6.96 19.32
CA ASP A 433 -5.84 5.52 19.54
C ASP A 433 -4.39 5.01 19.38
N LEU A 434 -3.60 5.66 18.51
CA LEU A 434 -2.20 5.31 18.30
C LEU A 434 -1.42 5.46 19.61
N ILE A 435 -1.51 6.61 20.28
CA ILE A 435 -0.87 6.81 21.58
C ILE A 435 -1.29 5.74 22.58
N MET A 436 -2.56 5.33 22.57
CA MET A 436 -3.06 4.29 23.46
C MET A 436 -2.36 2.94 23.23
N LYS A 437 -2.13 2.57 21.96
CA LYS A 437 -1.41 1.35 21.60
C LYS A 437 0.10 1.43 21.92
N ILE A 438 0.72 2.58 21.67
CA ILE A 438 2.14 2.80 22.01
C ILE A 438 2.37 2.65 23.52
N GLN A 439 1.47 3.18 24.35
CA GLN A 439 1.57 3.01 25.80
C GLN A 439 1.38 1.55 26.23
N GLU A 440 0.47 0.78 25.61
CA GLU A 440 0.34 -0.65 25.89
C GLU A 440 1.68 -1.39 25.65
N PHE A 441 2.36 -1.10 24.54
CA PHE A 441 3.67 -1.70 24.24
C PHE A 441 4.71 -1.33 25.29
N ARG A 442 4.75 -0.07 25.72
CA ARG A 442 5.67 0.38 26.77
C ARG A 442 5.39 -0.34 28.08
N GLU A 443 4.14 -0.43 28.50
CA GLU A 443 3.75 -1.11 29.75
C GLU A 443 4.05 -2.62 29.71
N ALA A 444 3.88 -3.25 28.55
CA ALA A 444 4.18 -4.66 28.34
C ALA A 444 5.66 -4.99 28.60
N VAL A 445 6.57 -4.11 28.19
CA VAL A 445 8.02 -4.27 28.36
C VAL A 445 8.63 -3.43 29.49
N GLY A 446 7.80 -2.77 30.31
CA GLY A 446 8.26 -1.93 31.43
C GLY A 446 9.08 -0.71 30.99
N GLY A 447 8.76 -0.11 29.84
CA GLY A 447 9.42 1.09 29.31
C GLY A 447 10.86 0.88 28.83
N ARG A 448 11.41 -0.34 28.92
CA ARG A 448 12.83 -0.62 28.65
C ARG A 448 13.26 -0.48 27.18
N LEU A 449 12.31 -0.55 26.24
CA LEU A 449 12.57 -0.56 24.80
C LEU A 449 12.06 0.71 24.13
N PRO A 450 12.77 1.22 23.10
CA PRO A 450 12.23 2.24 22.24
C PRO A 450 11.11 1.64 21.36
N VAL A 451 10.09 2.47 21.09
CA VAL A 451 8.96 2.10 20.24
C VAL A 451 8.97 3.01 19.01
N GLY A 452 9.21 2.41 17.84
CA GLY A 452 9.20 3.10 16.55
C GLY A 452 7.93 2.86 15.75
N LEU A 453 7.81 3.58 14.65
CA LEU A 453 6.69 3.50 13.72
C LEU A 453 7.19 3.36 12.29
N LYS A 454 6.63 2.44 11.53
CA LYS A 454 6.90 2.32 10.10
C LYS A 454 5.79 2.92 9.25
N LEU A 455 6.17 3.82 8.36
CA LEU A 455 5.26 4.55 7.47
C LEU A 455 5.74 4.52 6.02
N GLY A 456 4.86 4.12 5.10
CA GLY A 456 4.99 4.43 3.68
C GLY A 456 4.73 5.92 3.44
N ALA A 457 5.59 6.57 2.68
CA ALA A 457 5.51 8.01 2.48
C ALA A 457 4.30 8.40 1.62
N GLY A 458 3.35 9.13 2.21
CA GLY A 458 2.18 9.70 1.55
C GLY A 458 1.92 11.11 2.08
N ARG A 459 1.06 11.22 3.09
CA ARG A 459 0.76 12.48 3.81
C ARG A 459 1.81 12.78 4.90
N THR A 460 3.09 12.52 4.57
CA THR A 460 4.23 12.49 5.49
C THR A 460 4.36 13.76 6.34
N ARG A 461 4.12 14.95 5.76
CA ARG A 461 4.17 16.23 6.48
C ARG A 461 3.31 16.24 7.74
N ASP A 462 2.15 15.59 7.69
CA ASP A 462 1.19 15.56 8.79
C ASP A 462 1.31 14.27 9.62
N ASP A 463 1.55 13.12 8.98
CA ASP A 463 1.77 11.85 9.68
C ASP A 463 2.95 11.92 10.68
N ILE A 464 4.01 12.66 10.35
CA ILE A 464 5.18 12.85 11.23
C ILE A 464 4.86 13.70 12.46
N LYS A 465 3.96 14.68 12.35
CA LYS A 465 3.51 15.48 13.51
C LYS A 465 2.72 14.61 14.48
N ILE A 466 1.87 13.73 13.96
CA ILE A 466 1.13 12.75 14.78
C ILE A 466 2.13 11.80 15.45
N ALA A 467 3.13 11.30 14.72
CA ALA A 467 4.12 10.41 15.29
C ALA A 467 4.92 11.05 16.45
N LEU A 468 5.27 12.33 16.33
CA LEU A 468 5.90 13.08 17.41
C LEU A 468 4.95 13.30 18.60
N LYS A 469 3.69 13.70 18.34
CA LYS A 469 2.65 13.91 19.36
C LYS A 469 2.42 12.64 20.20
N ASP A 470 2.43 11.49 19.56
CA ASP A 470 2.08 10.21 20.18
C ASP A 470 3.30 9.49 20.82
N ASP A 471 4.36 10.26 21.15
CA ASP A 471 5.55 9.81 21.89
C ASP A 471 6.28 8.61 21.26
N LEU A 472 6.39 8.57 19.93
CA LEU A 472 7.24 7.59 19.25
C LEU A 472 8.72 7.95 19.34
N ASP A 473 9.57 6.94 19.54
CA ASP A 473 11.02 7.13 19.70
C ASP A 473 11.74 7.39 18.36
N PHE A 474 11.20 6.87 17.25
CA PHE A 474 11.73 7.06 15.89
C PHE A 474 10.69 6.66 14.83
N VAL A 475 10.89 7.12 13.60
CA VAL A 475 10.07 6.70 12.44
C VAL A 475 10.95 6.07 11.37
N GLU A 476 10.59 4.85 10.95
CA GLU A 476 11.06 4.21 9.72
C GLU A 476 10.20 4.71 8.54
N LEU A 477 10.70 5.70 7.80
CA LEU A 477 10.00 6.34 6.69
C LEU A 477 10.43 5.74 5.35
N ASP A 478 9.50 5.08 4.66
CA ASP A 478 9.74 4.32 3.44
C ASP A 478 9.17 5.03 2.21
N GLY A 479 10.05 5.56 1.35
CA GLY A 479 9.63 6.17 0.08
C GLY A 479 9.09 5.15 -0.92
N LEU A 480 8.45 5.64 -1.99
CA LEU A 480 7.84 4.82 -3.05
C LEU A 480 8.80 3.77 -3.68
N GLN A 481 10.10 4.01 -3.62
CA GLN A 481 11.16 3.08 -4.05
C GLN A 481 11.25 1.81 -3.17
N GLY A 482 10.51 1.72 -2.06
CA GLY A 482 10.45 0.58 -1.16
C GLY A 482 10.17 -0.74 -1.89
N GLY A 483 10.70 -1.84 -1.37
CA GLY A 483 10.50 -3.18 -1.93
C GLY A 483 9.42 -3.98 -1.20
N THR A 484 8.83 -4.97 -1.88
CA THR A 484 7.91 -5.95 -1.25
C THR A 484 8.12 -7.37 -1.76
N GLY A 485 7.69 -8.35 -0.98
CA GLY A 485 7.55 -9.74 -1.44
C GLY A 485 6.33 -9.94 -2.34
N ALA A 486 5.24 -9.19 -2.10
CA ALA A 486 3.99 -9.23 -2.84
C ALA A 486 3.16 -7.95 -2.59
N ALA A 487 2.67 -7.33 -3.66
CA ALA A 487 1.65 -6.28 -3.65
C ALA A 487 0.93 -6.19 -5.01
N ALA A 488 -0.20 -5.49 -5.02
CA ALA A 488 -0.84 -5.03 -6.25
C ALA A 488 0.14 -4.15 -7.05
N CYS A 489 0.26 -4.40 -8.35
CA CYS A 489 1.18 -3.67 -9.22
C CYS A 489 0.93 -2.16 -9.21
N GLU A 490 -0.33 -1.76 -9.14
CA GLU A 490 -0.82 -0.39 -9.28
C GLU A 490 -0.48 0.42 -8.04
N VAL A 491 -0.70 -0.15 -6.86
CA VAL A 491 -0.34 0.49 -5.59
C VAL A 491 1.17 0.67 -5.50
N LEU A 492 1.93 -0.35 -5.91
CA LEU A 492 3.39 -0.34 -5.90
C LEU A 492 3.98 0.75 -6.80
N GLU A 493 3.37 1.00 -7.97
CA GLU A 493 3.85 2.05 -8.87
C GLU A 493 3.29 3.43 -8.48
N TYR A 494 2.03 3.55 -8.07
CA TYR A 494 1.31 4.82 -8.08
C TYR A 494 0.83 5.32 -6.72
N VAL A 495 1.07 4.62 -5.61
CA VAL A 495 0.66 5.09 -4.28
C VAL A 495 1.89 5.35 -3.42
N GLY A 496 2.05 6.59 -2.98
CA GLY A 496 3.18 7.09 -2.20
C GLY A 496 4.08 8.07 -2.97
N ILE A 497 4.98 8.74 -2.26
CA ILE A 497 5.87 9.77 -2.81
C ILE A 497 7.35 9.33 -2.86
N PRO A 498 8.18 9.91 -3.76
CA PRO A 498 9.60 9.55 -3.87
C PRO A 498 10.38 9.77 -2.57
N THR A 499 11.37 8.93 -2.28
CA THR A 499 12.19 8.98 -1.05
C THR A 499 12.79 10.36 -0.75
N ILE A 500 13.30 11.06 -1.77
CA ILE A 500 13.88 12.40 -1.57
C ILE A 500 12.82 13.47 -1.26
N ALA A 501 11.57 13.27 -1.71
CA ALA A 501 10.44 14.13 -1.35
C ALA A 501 9.94 13.79 0.06
N ALA A 502 9.89 12.50 0.41
CA ALA A 502 9.44 12.02 1.71
C ALA A 502 10.23 12.64 2.88
N ILE A 503 11.56 12.62 2.81
CA ILE A 503 12.40 13.22 3.87
C ILE A 503 12.21 14.73 3.98
N MET A 504 11.98 15.40 2.86
CA MET A 504 11.74 16.85 2.85
C MET A 504 10.38 17.20 3.43
N GLU A 505 9.33 16.41 3.14
CA GLU A 505 8.01 16.59 3.75
C GLU A 505 8.03 16.31 5.25
N ALA A 506 8.75 15.28 5.71
CA ALA A 506 8.93 15.01 7.14
C ALA A 506 9.60 16.19 7.85
N ARG A 507 10.68 16.70 7.26
CA ARG A 507 11.43 17.83 7.79
C ARG A 507 10.60 19.12 7.85
N ASP A 508 9.89 19.42 6.76
CA ASP A 508 8.97 20.56 6.72
C ASP A 508 7.86 20.43 7.77
N GLY A 509 7.29 19.23 7.94
CA GLY A 509 6.23 18.99 8.92
C GLY A 509 6.68 19.21 10.36
N LEU A 510 7.91 18.78 10.70
CA LEU A 510 8.52 19.06 12.00
C LEU A 510 8.88 20.54 12.17
N ALA A 511 9.41 21.18 11.14
CA ALA A 511 9.75 22.60 11.18
C ALA A 511 8.51 23.51 11.34
N GLU A 512 7.34 23.11 10.84
CA GLU A 512 6.08 23.83 11.04
C GLU A 512 5.63 23.91 12.50
N ILE A 513 6.12 23.01 13.35
CA ILE A 513 5.81 22.95 14.78
C ILE A 513 7.05 23.15 15.66
N ASP A 514 8.10 23.78 15.10
CA ASP A 514 9.37 24.08 15.76
C ASP A 514 10.11 22.85 16.35
N ALA A 515 9.88 21.65 15.78
CA ALA A 515 10.40 20.37 16.26
C ALA A 515 11.44 19.72 15.32
N GLU A 516 12.12 20.52 14.48
CA GLU A 516 13.13 19.99 13.54
C GLU A 516 14.26 19.27 14.30
N GLY A 517 14.51 18.00 13.94
CA GLY A 517 15.52 17.17 14.60
C GLY A 517 15.08 16.48 15.90
N GLU A 518 13.85 16.72 16.38
CA GLU A 518 13.35 16.11 17.62
C GLU A 518 12.93 14.64 17.49
N LEU A 519 12.52 14.22 16.29
CA LEU A 519 12.10 12.86 15.98
C LEU A 519 13.11 12.21 15.03
N PRO A 520 13.86 11.18 15.47
CA PRO A 520 14.76 10.45 14.59
C PRO A 520 14.04 9.82 13.40
N ILE A 521 14.51 10.11 12.18
CA ILE A 521 13.98 9.53 10.94
C ILE A 521 14.99 8.53 10.38
N VAL A 522 14.58 7.26 10.30
CA VAL A 522 15.29 6.21 9.58
C VAL A 522 14.72 6.14 8.17
N LEU A 523 15.44 6.73 7.21
CA LEU A 523 14.95 6.84 5.83
C LEU A 523 15.25 5.56 5.03
N MET A 524 14.24 5.05 4.33
CA MET A 524 14.38 3.92 3.43
C MET A 524 13.56 4.10 2.14
N GLY A 525 13.64 3.08 1.28
CA GLY A 525 13.12 3.15 -0.09
C GLY A 525 14.25 3.53 -1.05
N GLY A 526 14.83 2.55 -1.72
CA GLY A 526 15.81 2.78 -2.80
C GLY A 526 17.25 3.06 -2.37
N ILE A 527 17.61 2.99 -1.08
CA ILE A 527 19.01 3.21 -0.66
C ILE A 527 19.93 2.07 -1.13
N ARG A 528 20.93 2.40 -1.96
CA ARG A 528 21.79 1.40 -2.64
C ARG A 528 23.20 1.25 -2.08
N ASN A 529 23.77 2.28 -1.46
CA ASN A 529 25.19 2.35 -1.13
C ASN A 529 25.49 3.51 -0.15
N GLY A 530 26.76 3.72 0.21
CA GLY A 530 27.18 4.77 1.14
C GLY A 530 27.08 6.19 0.60
N VAL A 531 27.10 6.38 -0.73
CA VAL A 531 26.85 7.69 -1.36
C VAL A 531 25.39 8.10 -1.18
N ASP A 532 24.45 7.19 -1.43
CA ASP A 532 23.02 7.44 -1.18
C ASP A 532 22.77 7.68 0.32
N ALA A 533 23.40 6.91 1.21
CA ALA A 533 23.29 7.08 2.66
C ALA A 533 23.81 8.45 3.14
N ALA A 534 24.97 8.88 2.67
CA ALA A 534 25.53 10.19 3.00
C ALA A 534 24.61 11.33 2.54
N LYS A 535 24.02 11.23 1.34
CA LYS A 535 23.05 12.21 0.83
C LYS A 535 21.76 12.22 1.65
N ALA A 536 21.25 11.05 2.04
CA ALA A 536 20.06 10.93 2.89
C ALA A 536 20.27 11.61 4.26
N ILE A 537 21.43 11.37 4.88
CA ILE A 537 21.80 11.98 6.17
C ILE A 537 21.94 13.51 6.01
N ALA A 538 22.63 13.97 4.96
CA ALA A 538 22.74 15.38 4.64
C ALA A 538 21.37 16.06 4.41
N LEU A 539 20.36 15.34 3.92
CA LEU A 539 18.99 15.86 3.77
C LEU A 539 18.20 15.90 5.10
N GLY A 540 18.66 15.22 6.15
CA GLY A 540 18.05 15.24 7.49
C GLY A 540 17.72 13.86 8.08
N ALA A 541 18.07 12.76 7.42
CA ALA A 541 17.88 11.43 8.00
C ALA A 541 18.87 11.18 9.16
N THR A 542 18.41 10.55 10.25
CA THR A 542 19.26 10.13 11.36
C THR A 542 20.05 8.86 11.01
N ALA A 543 19.39 7.93 10.30
CA ALA A 543 19.97 6.70 9.78
C ALA A 543 19.26 6.29 8.49
N VAL A 544 19.77 5.26 7.81
CA VAL A 544 19.12 4.69 6.62
C VAL A 544 18.82 3.20 6.75
N GLY A 545 17.73 2.75 6.15
CA GLY A 545 17.34 1.34 6.08
C GLY A 545 17.70 0.69 4.74
N LEU A 546 18.30 -0.50 4.78
CA LEU A 546 18.70 -1.27 3.59
C LEU A 546 17.87 -2.56 3.44
N GLY A 547 17.04 -2.62 2.39
CA GLY A 547 16.23 -3.80 2.06
C GLY A 547 16.73 -4.52 0.80
N THR A 548 16.23 -4.11 -0.37
CA THR A 548 16.58 -4.70 -1.66
C THR A 548 18.09 -4.78 -1.94
N SER A 549 18.87 -3.78 -1.51
CA SER A 549 20.33 -3.77 -1.65
C SER A 549 21.00 -4.90 -0.86
N MET A 550 20.50 -5.24 0.34
CA MET A 550 20.93 -6.42 1.11
C MET A 550 20.64 -7.71 0.35
N LEU A 551 19.45 -7.83 -0.24
CA LEU A 551 19.09 -9.00 -1.04
C LEU A 551 20.01 -9.14 -2.28
N ILE A 552 20.38 -8.04 -2.93
CA ILE A 552 21.31 -8.05 -4.07
C ILE A 552 22.73 -8.45 -3.62
N ALA A 553 23.21 -7.94 -2.49
CA ALA A 553 24.50 -8.33 -1.92
C ALA A 553 24.57 -9.84 -1.61
N ALA A 554 23.45 -10.43 -1.16
CA ALA A 554 23.30 -11.87 -0.97
C ALA A 554 23.22 -12.67 -2.30
N GLY A 555 22.81 -12.03 -3.39
CA GLY A 555 22.80 -12.61 -4.74
C GLY A 555 21.47 -12.53 -5.49
N CYS A 556 20.52 -11.68 -5.07
CA CYS A 556 19.30 -11.43 -5.82
C CYS A 556 19.61 -10.95 -7.24
N THR A 557 18.92 -11.54 -8.22
CA THR A 557 19.10 -11.27 -9.65
C THR A 557 18.11 -10.25 -10.21
N GLY A 558 17.14 -9.78 -9.41
CA GLY A 558 16.06 -8.90 -9.90
C GLY A 558 15.02 -9.62 -10.77
N CYS A 559 14.79 -10.92 -10.54
CA CYS A 559 13.83 -11.73 -11.34
C CYS A 559 12.35 -11.37 -11.13
N MET A 560 12.01 -10.60 -10.09
CA MET A 560 10.64 -10.16 -9.74
C MET A 560 9.61 -11.28 -9.49
N GLN A 561 10.05 -12.52 -9.32
CA GLN A 561 9.20 -13.68 -8.99
C GLN A 561 9.03 -13.90 -7.48
N CYS A 562 9.19 -12.85 -6.66
CA CYS A 562 9.17 -12.97 -5.20
C CYS A 562 7.81 -13.45 -4.67
N SER A 563 6.71 -13.03 -5.31
CA SER A 563 5.34 -13.37 -4.93
C SER A 563 4.99 -14.82 -5.23
N THR A 564 5.58 -15.42 -6.28
CA THR A 564 5.24 -16.78 -6.73
C THR A 564 5.86 -17.87 -5.84
N GLY A 565 6.92 -17.55 -5.11
CA GLY A 565 7.70 -18.52 -4.35
C GLY A 565 8.75 -19.27 -5.16
N ASN A 566 8.99 -18.89 -6.42
CA ASN A 566 9.93 -19.58 -7.32
C ASN A 566 11.28 -18.86 -7.45
N CYS A 567 11.75 -18.19 -6.39
CA CYS A 567 13.05 -17.50 -6.41
C CYS A 567 14.19 -18.49 -6.74
N PRO A 568 14.92 -18.31 -7.87
CA PRO A 568 15.87 -19.32 -8.35
C PRO A 568 17.13 -19.46 -7.49
N VAL A 569 17.38 -18.47 -6.61
CA VAL A 569 18.57 -18.36 -5.76
C VAL A 569 18.28 -18.57 -4.27
N GLY A 570 17.08 -19.05 -3.91
CA GLY A 570 16.78 -19.44 -2.52
C GLY A 570 16.48 -18.29 -1.55
N ILE A 571 16.32 -17.06 -2.04
CA ILE A 571 16.06 -15.86 -1.21
C ILE A 571 14.58 -15.74 -0.86
N ALA A 572 13.71 -15.54 -1.86
CA ALA A 572 12.28 -15.23 -1.67
C ALA A 572 11.39 -16.45 -1.99
N THR A 573 11.64 -17.56 -1.30
CA THR A 573 10.99 -18.85 -1.54
C THR A 573 10.95 -19.68 -0.26
N GLN A 574 9.96 -20.57 -0.16
CA GLN A 574 9.89 -21.60 0.88
C GLN A 574 10.03 -23.01 0.28
N ASN A 575 10.38 -23.12 -1.00
CA ASN A 575 10.62 -24.40 -1.64
C ASN A 575 12.02 -24.89 -1.27
N GLU A 576 12.09 -26.04 -0.58
CA GLU A 576 13.32 -26.64 -0.07
C GLU A 576 14.41 -26.72 -1.14
N LYS A 577 14.08 -27.23 -2.34
CA LYS A 577 14.99 -27.35 -3.50
C LYS A 577 15.66 -26.03 -3.90
N TYR A 578 14.97 -24.91 -3.73
CA TYR A 578 15.54 -23.59 -4.02
C TYR A 578 16.30 -23.04 -2.83
N THR A 579 15.82 -23.24 -1.60
CA THR A 579 16.51 -22.79 -0.38
C THR A 579 17.84 -23.52 -0.14
N GLU A 580 18.00 -24.76 -0.61
CA GLU A 580 19.27 -25.48 -0.59
C GLU A 580 20.40 -24.75 -1.34
N ARG A 581 20.06 -23.95 -2.35
CA ARG A 581 21.02 -23.17 -3.14
C ARG A 581 21.57 -21.96 -2.39
N PHE A 582 20.98 -21.63 -1.24
CA PHE A 582 21.37 -20.48 -0.42
C PHE A 582 22.25 -20.96 0.75
N ASP A 583 23.52 -20.54 0.72
CA ASP A 583 24.50 -20.80 1.77
C ASP A 583 24.54 -19.66 2.78
N VAL A 584 24.15 -19.92 4.03
CA VAL A 584 23.96 -18.90 5.07
C VAL A 584 25.25 -18.15 5.37
N GLU A 585 26.35 -18.88 5.62
CA GLU A 585 27.63 -18.30 6.04
C GLU A 585 28.23 -17.41 4.95
N SER A 586 28.36 -17.94 3.72
CA SER A 586 28.89 -17.19 2.59
C SER A 586 28.05 -15.95 2.30
N LYS A 587 26.72 -16.05 2.38
CA LYS A 587 25.83 -14.90 2.11
C LYS A 587 25.89 -13.87 3.23
N ALA A 588 25.96 -14.28 4.49
CA ALA A 588 26.17 -13.37 5.62
C ALA A 588 27.47 -12.58 5.48
N LEU A 589 28.58 -13.26 5.14
CA LEU A 589 29.87 -12.60 4.92
C LEU A 589 29.85 -11.63 3.73
N ARG A 590 29.15 -11.95 2.64
CA ARG A 590 28.98 -11.04 1.50
C ARG A 590 28.18 -9.79 1.86
N MET A 591 27.11 -9.95 2.63
CA MET A 591 26.32 -8.84 3.13
C MET A 591 27.10 -7.97 4.12
N HIS A 592 27.87 -8.59 5.01
CA HIS A 592 28.79 -7.88 5.90
C HIS A 592 29.83 -7.07 5.12
N LYS A 593 30.50 -7.65 4.11
CA LYS A 593 31.45 -6.92 3.25
C LYS A 593 30.81 -5.74 2.53
N TYR A 594 29.57 -5.92 2.06
CA TYR A 594 28.79 -4.82 1.47
C TYR A 594 28.54 -3.69 2.48
N LEU A 595 28.15 -4.02 3.72
CA LEU A 595 27.97 -3.07 4.81
C LEU A 595 29.29 -2.37 5.20
N GLU A 596 30.42 -3.08 5.23
CA GLU A 596 31.73 -2.47 5.49
C GLU A 596 32.20 -1.56 4.34
N SER A 597 31.82 -1.87 3.09
CA SER A 597 32.03 -0.94 1.97
C SER A 597 31.20 0.34 2.13
N ILE A 598 29.95 0.25 2.63
CA ILE A 598 29.15 1.44 2.99
C ILE A 598 29.82 2.24 4.09
N ARG A 599 30.29 1.56 5.16
CA ARG A 599 31.01 2.21 6.27
C ARG A 599 32.21 2.99 5.76
N TRP A 600 33.02 2.37 4.91
CA TRP A 600 34.19 3.00 4.30
C TRP A 600 33.81 4.21 3.43
N GLN A 601 32.76 4.08 2.62
CA GLN A 601 32.26 5.18 1.77
C GLN A 601 31.77 6.36 2.61
N LEU A 602 30.98 6.12 3.66
CA LEU A 602 30.52 7.15 4.59
C LEU A 602 31.71 7.88 5.22
N ALA A 603 32.66 7.15 5.81
CA ALA A 603 33.86 7.75 6.41
C ALA A 603 34.65 8.58 5.40
N SER A 604 34.84 8.05 4.18
CA SER A 604 35.61 8.73 3.13
C SER A 604 34.94 10.00 2.64
N ILE A 605 33.61 10.03 2.52
CA ILE A 605 32.85 11.22 2.11
C ILE A 605 32.90 12.27 3.21
N VAL A 606 32.64 11.88 4.47
CA VAL A 606 32.65 12.79 5.63
C VAL A 606 34.03 13.44 5.79
N GLN A 607 35.10 12.65 5.71
CA GLN A 607 36.48 13.14 5.75
C GLN A 607 36.78 14.09 4.58
N ALA A 608 36.37 13.74 3.35
CA ALA A 608 36.64 14.54 2.16
C ALA A 608 35.90 15.89 2.16
N LEU A 609 34.78 15.98 2.88
CA LEU A 609 34.06 17.23 3.15
C LEU A 609 34.66 18.02 4.33
N GLY A 610 35.68 17.49 5.01
CA GLY A 610 36.38 18.15 6.11
C GLY A 610 35.73 17.94 7.49
N TYR A 611 34.82 16.98 7.62
CA TYR A 611 34.13 16.67 8.86
C TYR A 611 34.75 15.48 9.60
N THR A 612 34.47 15.38 10.90
CA THR A 612 34.92 14.28 11.78
C THR A 612 33.77 13.46 12.33
N ASP A 613 32.53 13.89 12.11
CA ASP A 613 31.32 13.19 12.54
C ASP A 613 30.29 13.19 11.41
N VAL A 614 29.69 12.03 11.16
CA VAL A 614 28.69 11.88 10.08
C VAL A 614 27.49 12.80 10.25
N ARG A 615 27.17 13.21 11.48
CA ARG A 615 26.06 14.13 11.80
C ARG A 615 26.33 15.58 11.36
N GLN A 616 27.54 15.89 10.94
CA GLN A 616 27.88 17.21 10.38
C GLN A 616 27.50 17.34 8.90
N LEU A 617 27.21 16.23 8.22
CA LEU A 617 26.67 16.27 6.86
C LEU A 617 25.38 17.10 6.83
N SER A 618 25.26 17.98 5.85
CA SER A 618 24.13 18.89 5.74
C SER A 618 23.73 19.17 4.31
N ARG A 619 22.55 19.77 4.13
CA ARG A 619 22.05 20.21 2.81
C ARG A 619 23.02 21.17 2.11
N ASN A 620 23.86 21.87 2.86
CA ASN A 620 24.84 22.78 2.29
C ASN A 620 25.92 22.05 1.48
N ASP A 621 26.12 20.76 1.71
CA ASP A 621 27.07 19.92 0.98
C ASP A 621 26.54 19.47 -0.39
N LEU A 622 25.24 19.69 -0.68
CA LEU A 622 24.55 19.07 -1.81
C LEU A 622 24.07 20.05 -2.88
N VAL A 623 24.05 19.59 -4.13
CA VAL A 623 23.41 20.24 -5.29
C VAL A 623 22.49 19.25 -6.01
N ALA A 624 21.41 19.75 -6.59
CA ALA A 624 20.54 18.98 -7.45
C ALA A 624 21.06 18.98 -8.89
N LEU A 625 20.86 17.85 -9.57
CA LEU A 625 21.28 17.61 -10.95
C LEU A 625 20.10 17.61 -11.92
N THR A 626 18.86 17.49 -11.44
CA THR A 626 17.66 17.63 -12.27
C THR A 626 16.77 18.76 -11.75
N PRO A 627 15.97 19.39 -12.62
CA PRO A 627 14.98 20.38 -12.19
C PRO A 627 14.01 19.84 -11.15
N GLU A 628 13.56 18.58 -11.30
CA GLU A 628 12.67 17.90 -10.36
C GLU A 628 13.30 17.78 -8.98
N ALA A 629 14.55 17.30 -8.91
CA ALA A 629 15.25 17.16 -7.64
C ALA A 629 15.51 18.53 -7.01
N ALA A 630 15.84 19.55 -7.81
CA ALA A 630 16.07 20.91 -7.31
C ALA A 630 14.82 21.48 -6.64
N GLU A 631 13.64 21.33 -7.26
CA GLU A 631 12.40 21.84 -6.70
C GLU A 631 11.96 21.05 -5.46
N MET A 632 11.99 19.72 -5.52
CA MET A 632 11.57 18.86 -4.40
C MET A 632 12.47 19.02 -3.16
N THR A 633 13.79 19.05 -3.36
CA THR A 633 14.76 19.11 -2.25
C THR A 633 15.15 20.53 -1.86
N ARG A 634 14.83 21.50 -2.71
CA ARG A 634 15.19 22.93 -2.56
C ARG A 634 16.70 23.13 -2.46
N LEU A 635 17.46 22.22 -3.07
CA LEU A 635 18.90 22.35 -3.25
C LEU A 635 19.21 23.27 -4.45
N PRO A 636 20.38 23.92 -4.47
CA PRO A 636 20.81 24.64 -5.66
C PRO A 636 20.94 23.71 -6.86
N TYR A 637 20.50 24.16 -8.04
CA TYR A 637 20.54 23.38 -9.28
C TYR A 637 21.88 23.60 -10.02
N ASP A 638 22.61 22.51 -10.32
CA ASP A 638 23.85 22.53 -11.11
C ASP A 638 23.76 21.53 -12.29
N PRO A 639 23.18 21.94 -13.43
CA PRO A 639 23.13 21.10 -14.63
C PRO A 639 24.51 20.83 -15.23
N GLY A 640 25.48 21.74 -15.02
CA GLY A 640 26.84 21.65 -15.53
C GLY A 640 27.68 20.57 -14.84
N TYR A 641 27.25 20.08 -13.68
CA TYR A 641 27.94 19.03 -12.94
C TYR A 641 28.21 17.77 -13.78
N ARG A 642 27.24 17.36 -14.61
CA ARG A 642 27.39 16.16 -15.46
C ARG A 642 28.50 16.32 -16.52
N ASN A 643 28.79 17.55 -16.94
CA ASN A 643 29.81 17.83 -17.96
C ASN A 643 31.22 17.46 -17.48
N LYS A 644 31.45 17.45 -16.16
CA LYS A 644 32.72 17.05 -15.52
C LYS A 644 33.09 15.58 -15.79
N PHE A 645 32.14 14.75 -16.24
CA PHE A 645 32.30 13.31 -16.44
C PHE A 645 32.17 12.87 -17.92
N THR A 646 32.10 13.81 -18.86
CA THR A 646 31.81 13.53 -20.29
C THR A 646 32.90 12.71 -21.02
N GLY A 647 34.17 12.81 -20.62
CA GLY A 647 35.28 12.04 -21.20
C GLY A 647 35.41 10.58 -20.71
N LEU A 648 34.51 10.11 -19.84
CA LEU A 648 34.51 8.75 -19.26
C LEU A 648 33.33 7.88 -19.74
N ARG A 649 32.57 8.34 -20.74
CA ARG A 649 31.34 7.71 -21.24
C ARG A 649 31.54 6.40 -22.04
N GLU A 650 32.67 6.26 -22.74
CA GLU A 650 32.87 5.13 -23.68
C GLU A 650 32.94 3.74 -23.01
N GLU A 651 33.41 3.65 -21.75
CA GLU A 651 33.47 2.37 -21.03
C GLU A 651 32.11 1.93 -20.46
N SER A 652 31.26 2.87 -20.06
CA SER A 652 29.91 2.56 -19.53
C SER A 652 28.97 2.01 -20.60
N GLU A 653 29.05 2.50 -21.84
CA GLU A 653 28.20 2.03 -22.95
C GLU A 653 28.47 0.57 -23.32
N ARG A 654 29.71 0.07 -23.12
CA ARG A 654 30.05 -1.35 -23.35
C ARG A 654 29.34 -2.30 -22.37
N PHE A 655 29.03 -1.85 -21.15
CA PHE A 655 28.30 -2.67 -20.17
C PHE A 655 26.79 -2.68 -20.43
N GLU A 656 26.25 -1.66 -21.10
CA GLU A 656 24.81 -1.49 -21.35
C GLU A 656 24.34 -2.13 -22.67
N ARG A 657 25.25 -2.39 -23.62
CA ARG A 657 24.92 -3.07 -24.88
C ARG A 657 24.64 -4.56 -24.67
N GLY A 658 23.42 -4.99 -25.02
CA GLY A 658 23.12 -6.37 -25.42
C GLY A 658 22.40 -7.29 -24.43
N LYS A 659 22.01 -6.83 -23.23
CA LYS A 659 21.13 -7.61 -22.32
C LYS A 659 20.03 -6.74 -21.74
N SER A 660 18.87 -7.32 -21.57
CA SER A 660 17.63 -6.65 -21.25
C SER A 660 17.53 -6.32 -19.74
N GLU A 661 17.12 -5.09 -19.38
CA GLU A 661 17.04 -4.63 -17.98
C GLU A 661 15.91 -5.34 -17.22
N THR A 662 16.20 -5.92 -16.06
CA THR A 662 15.20 -6.65 -15.27
C THR A 662 15.12 -6.07 -13.87
N GLY A 663 14.01 -5.42 -13.49
CA GLY A 663 13.81 -5.02 -12.09
C GLY A 663 13.09 -3.69 -11.91
N SER A 664 13.50 -3.02 -10.83
CA SER A 664 13.09 -1.67 -10.44
C SER A 664 14.02 -0.64 -11.07
N ALA A 665 13.50 0.54 -11.41
CA ALA A 665 14.30 1.66 -11.89
C ALA A 665 15.34 2.14 -10.86
N GLY A 666 15.10 1.94 -9.56
CA GLY A 666 16.03 2.30 -8.49
C GLY A 666 17.14 1.27 -8.26
N PHE A 667 17.10 0.12 -8.93
CA PHE A 667 18.14 -0.93 -8.84
C PHE A 667 18.47 -1.44 -10.23
N SER A 668 18.94 -0.55 -11.11
CA SER A 668 19.36 -0.90 -12.47
C SER A 668 20.42 -2.00 -12.48
N ARG A 669 20.70 -2.58 -13.64
CA ARG A 669 21.80 -3.53 -13.78
C ARG A 669 23.14 -2.94 -13.34
N ARG A 670 23.39 -1.66 -13.65
CA ARG A 670 24.59 -0.93 -13.17
C ARG A 670 24.65 -0.93 -11.65
N ASP A 671 23.54 -0.59 -10.98
CA ASP A 671 23.46 -0.57 -9.51
C ASP A 671 23.70 -1.96 -8.91
N ARG A 672 23.09 -3.00 -9.50
CA ARG A 672 23.27 -4.38 -9.04
C ARG A 672 24.72 -4.85 -9.15
N ILE A 673 25.39 -4.51 -10.26
CA ILE A 673 26.81 -4.84 -10.45
C ILE A 673 27.66 -4.11 -9.41
N ALA A 674 27.38 -2.84 -9.14
CA ALA A 674 28.11 -2.07 -8.12
C ALA A 674 27.92 -2.66 -6.72
N ILE A 675 26.69 -2.99 -6.31
CA ILE A 675 26.42 -3.67 -5.03
C ILE A 675 27.15 -5.02 -4.96
N GLN A 676 27.15 -5.79 -6.04
CA GLN A 676 27.87 -7.06 -6.09
C GLN A 676 29.40 -6.87 -6.00
N ALA A 677 29.96 -5.81 -6.58
CA ALA A 677 31.36 -5.46 -6.45
C ALA A 677 31.70 -5.09 -4.99
N MET A 678 30.87 -4.26 -4.35
CA MET A 678 30.98 -3.94 -2.92
C MET A 678 30.93 -5.21 -2.04
N SER A 679 30.02 -6.15 -2.32
CA SER A 679 29.87 -7.40 -1.56
C SER A 679 31.08 -8.37 -1.66
N LYS A 680 32.00 -8.11 -2.59
CA LYS A 680 33.18 -8.94 -2.85
C LYS A 680 34.48 -8.25 -2.45
N ALA A 681 34.49 -6.92 -2.38
CA ALA A 681 35.67 -6.14 -2.05
C ALA A 681 36.06 -6.31 -0.57
N ASP A 682 37.38 -6.36 -0.28
CA ASP A 682 37.89 -6.20 1.08
C ASP A 682 37.78 -4.71 1.45
N ALA A 683 37.18 -4.39 2.59
CA ALA A 683 37.05 -3.03 3.08
C ALA A 683 38.40 -2.38 3.42
N ARG A 684 39.44 -3.19 3.68
CA ARG A 684 40.82 -2.72 3.91
C ARG A 684 41.58 -2.41 2.62
N ASN A 685 41.08 -2.85 1.46
CA ASN A 685 41.65 -2.48 0.17
C ASN A 685 41.14 -1.09 -0.24
N THR A 686 41.76 -0.06 0.34
CA THR A 686 41.43 1.36 0.13
C THR A 686 41.44 1.75 -1.35
N GLU A 687 42.36 1.22 -2.16
CA GLU A 687 42.41 1.50 -3.60
C GLU A 687 41.15 0.98 -4.30
N LYS A 688 40.76 -0.27 -4.03
CA LYS A 688 39.55 -0.85 -4.62
C LYS A 688 38.28 -0.16 -4.15
N GLN A 689 38.21 0.20 -2.87
CA GLN A 689 37.08 0.96 -2.32
C GLN A 689 36.97 2.34 -2.99
N ARG A 690 38.10 3.02 -3.22
CA ARG A 690 38.14 4.29 -3.93
C ARG A 690 37.67 4.13 -5.38
N GLU A 691 38.12 3.10 -6.10
CA GLU A 691 37.64 2.82 -7.47
C GLU A 691 36.10 2.68 -7.51
N ILE A 692 35.53 1.90 -6.60
CA ILE A 692 34.08 1.71 -6.47
C ILE A 692 33.40 3.05 -6.13
N LEU A 693 33.89 3.80 -5.15
CA LEU A 693 33.34 5.09 -4.76
C LEU A 693 33.32 6.06 -5.96
N MET A 694 34.40 6.15 -6.73
CA MET A 694 34.46 7.01 -7.91
C MET A 694 33.46 6.61 -8.98
N GLN A 695 33.16 5.31 -9.14
CA GLN A 695 32.09 4.84 -10.03
C GLN A 695 30.68 5.21 -9.53
N LEU A 696 30.47 5.17 -8.21
CA LEU A 696 29.21 5.52 -7.56
C LEU A 696 28.93 7.03 -7.54
N LEU A 697 29.98 7.86 -7.50
CA LEU A 697 29.87 9.32 -7.57
C LEU A 697 29.51 9.84 -8.98
N ARG A 698 29.71 9.02 -10.02
CA ARG A 698 29.33 9.39 -11.39
C ARG A 698 27.82 9.48 -11.51
N PRO A 699 27.27 10.62 -11.95
CA PRO A 699 25.83 10.78 -12.12
C PRO A 699 25.28 9.77 -13.15
N GLY A 700 24.02 9.39 -12.97
CA GLY A 700 23.27 8.64 -13.98
C GLY A 700 22.82 9.53 -15.14
N GLU A 701 22.22 8.90 -16.14
CA GLU A 701 21.45 9.63 -17.16
C GLU A 701 20.34 10.44 -16.49
N ASN A 702 19.93 11.54 -17.12
CA ASN A 702 18.79 12.31 -16.65
C ASN A 702 17.49 11.64 -17.15
N PRO A 703 16.68 10.99 -16.30
CA PRO A 703 15.43 10.38 -16.72
C PRO A 703 14.30 11.40 -16.98
N PHE A 704 14.53 12.68 -16.67
CA PHE A 704 13.58 13.79 -16.81
C PHE A 704 14.18 14.91 -17.67
N PRO A 705 14.30 14.73 -19.00
CA PRO A 705 14.79 15.78 -19.88
C PRO A 705 13.81 16.96 -19.93
N GLU A 706 14.31 18.19 -20.14
CA GLU A 706 13.50 19.43 -20.08
C GLU A 706 12.29 19.43 -21.04
N ASN A 707 12.41 18.80 -22.20
CA ASN A 707 11.34 18.72 -23.21
C ASN A 707 10.45 17.47 -23.08
N ARG A 708 10.49 16.77 -21.94
CA ARG A 708 9.64 15.60 -21.68
C ARG A 708 8.16 16.03 -21.66
N PRO A 709 7.26 15.36 -22.41
CA PRO A 709 5.83 15.62 -22.34
C PRO A 709 5.26 15.21 -20.98
N ALA A 710 4.18 15.87 -20.56
CA ALA A 710 3.41 15.46 -19.40
C ALA A 710 2.82 14.06 -19.60
N HIS A 711 2.71 13.30 -18.51
CA HIS A 711 2.26 11.91 -18.57
C HIS A 711 1.52 11.51 -17.29
N LEU A 712 0.42 10.76 -17.40
CA LEU A 712 -0.35 10.33 -16.22
C LEU A 712 0.46 9.47 -15.26
N ASP A 713 1.45 8.71 -15.73
CA ASP A 713 2.38 7.93 -14.88
C ASP A 713 3.25 8.79 -13.95
N ASP A 714 3.31 10.10 -14.17
CA ASP A 714 4.01 11.02 -13.28
C ASP A 714 3.13 11.46 -12.08
N LEU A 715 1.84 11.11 -12.08
CA LEU A 715 0.95 11.29 -10.95
C LEU A 715 1.00 10.09 -10.00
N VAL A 716 1.07 10.38 -8.71
CA VAL A 716 0.96 9.43 -7.60
C VAL A 716 -0.16 9.83 -6.67
N PHE A 717 -0.72 8.87 -5.94
CA PHE A 717 -1.70 9.07 -4.90
C PHE A 717 -1.06 9.09 -3.52
N LEU A 718 -1.66 9.86 -2.61
CA LEU A 718 -1.31 9.92 -1.21
C LEU A 718 -2.18 8.95 -0.42
N SER A 719 -1.56 7.92 0.16
CA SER A 719 -2.30 6.95 0.97
C SER A 719 -2.89 7.57 2.24
N ALA A 720 -4.03 7.03 2.66
CA ALA A 720 -4.46 7.15 4.05
C ALA A 720 -3.48 6.38 4.96
N ALA A 721 -3.07 7.02 6.05
CA ALA A 721 -2.19 6.44 7.07
C ALA A 721 -2.67 6.89 8.46
N LEU A 722 -2.06 7.92 9.07
CA LEU A 722 -2.46 8.40 10.40
C LEU A 722 -3.45 9.56 10.31
N THR A 723 -3.33 10.39 9.29
CA THR A 723 -4.12 11.63 9.14
C THR A 723 -5.54 11.40 8.62
N ARG A 724 -5.83 10.19 8.12
CA ARG A 724 -7.12 9.80 7.56
C ARG A 724 -7.47 8.41 8.04
N LEU A 725 -8.77 8.20 8.24
CA LEU A 725 -9.31 6.88 8.48
C LEU A 725 -8.95 5.94 7.32
N VAL A 726 -8.17 4.92 7.63
CA VAL A 726 -7.87 3.83 6.70
C VAL A 726 -9.05 2.86 6.70
N ILE A 727 -9.74 2.76 5.57
CA ILE A 727 -10.65 1.64 5.29
C ILE A 727 -9.84 0.43 4.85
N ASP A 728 -10.28 -0.81 5.09
CA ASP A 728 -9.54 -1.99 4.60
C ASP A 728 -9.75 -2.21 3.08
N PRO A 729 -8.76 -1.93 2.20
CA PRO A 729 -8.94 -1.99 0.76
C PRO A 729 -9.11 -3.39 0.19
N TYR A 730 -8.96 -4.44 0.99
CA TYR A 730 -9.22 -5.80 0.53
C TYR A 730 -10.66 -6.24 0.74
N ARG A 731 -11.42 -5.57 1.62
CA ARG A 731 -12.62 -6.14 2.24
C ARG A 731 -13.78 -5.17 2.32
N GLU A 732 -13.50 -3.88 2.50
CA GLU A 732 -14.54 -2.88 2.47
C GLU A 732 -14.96 -2.58 1.03
N GLU A 733 -16.27 -2.55 0.80
CA GLU A 733 -16.83 -2.22 -0.51
C GLU A 733 -16.45 -0.80 -0.90
N CYS A 734 -16.07 -0.63 -2.17
CA CYS A 734 -15.91 0.68 -2.77
C CYS A 734 -16.81 0.76 -3.99
N SER A 735 -17.75 1.71 -3.98
CA SER A 735 -18.67 1.92 -5.07
C SER A 735 -17.91 2.38 -6.31
N THR A 736 -18.14 1.70 -7.42
CA THR A 736 -17.70 2.10 -8.76
C THR A 736 -18.87 2.53 -9.66
N ARG A 737 -20.09 2.52 -9.10
CA ARG A 737 -21.29 2.93 -9.82
C ARG A 737 -21.18 4.40 -10.21
N THR A 738 -21.56 4.68 -11.45
CA THR A 738 -21.33 5.98 -12.06
C THR A 738 -22.60 6.44 -12.73
N ARG A 739 -23.14 7.56 -12.25
CA ARG A 739 -24.27 8.24 -12.88
C ARG A 739 -23.76 9.35 -13.79
N ILE A 740 -24.17 9.33 -15.06
CA ILE A 740 -23.96 10.42 -16.00
C ILE A 740 -25.27 11.17 -16.13
N SER A 741 -25.29 12.43 -15.70
CA SER A 741 -26.43 13.34 -15.79
C SER A 741 -25.96 14.78 -15.56
N ARG A 742 -26.80 15.75 -15.93
CA ARG A 742 -26.63 17.14 -15.55
C ARG A 742 -26.90 17.34 -14.05
N SER A 743 -26.18 18.24 -13.40
CA SER A 743 -26.51 18.72 -12.04
C SER A 743 -26.99 20.18 -12.06
N ALA A 744 -27.77 20.58 -11.05
CA ALA A 744 -28.15 21.95 -10.73
C ALA A 744 -27.48 22.41 -9.42
N GLY A 745 -26.15 22.30 -9.36
CA GLY A 745 -25.32 22.59 -8.18
C GLY A 745 -24.67 21.34 -7.59
N LEU A 746 -24.32 21.36 -6.30
CA LEU A 746 -23.64 20.27 -5.56
C LEU A 746 -24.42 18.93 -5.64
N GLY A 747 -24.17 18.12 -6.67
CA GLY A 747 -24.76 16.79 -6.87
C GLY A 747 -26.29 16.71 -7.04
N ARG A 748 -27.00 17.86 -7.12
CA ARG A 748 -28.46 17.89 -7.25
C ARG A 748 -28.88 17.71 -8.71
N VAL A 749 -29.30 16.51 -9.08
CA VAL A 749 -29.91 16.26 -10.40
C VAL A 749 -31.26 16.98 -10.51
N PRO A 750 -31.50 17.82 -11.55
CA PRO A 750 -32.79 18.47 -11.77
C PRO A 750 -33.93 17.46 -11.94
N ALA A 751 -35.13 17.81 -11.48
CA ALA A 751 -36.31 16.96 -11.68
C ALA A 751 -36.60 16.77 -13.18
N GLY A 752 -36.67 15.51 -13.62
CA GLY A 752 -36.87 15.17 -15.03
C GLY A 752 -35.62 15.19 -15.91
N ALA A 753 -34.42 15.47 -15.35
CA ALA A 753 -33.18 15.36 -16.12
C ALA A 753 -32.90 13.88 -16.48
N PRO A 754 -32.51 13.59 -17.74
CA PRO A 754 -32.12 12.26 -18.16
C PRO A 754 -30.83 11.82 -17.46
N TRP A 755 -30.67 10.51 -17.27
CA TRP A 755 -29.48 9.94 -16.64
C TRP A 755 -29.19 8.55 -17.19
N VAL A 756 -27.92 8.16 -17.15
CA VAL A 756 -27.45 6.81 -17.40
C VAL A 756 -26.65 6.35 -16.19
N ASP A 757 -27.02 5.20 -15.59
CA ASP A 757 -26.22 4.56 -14.54
C ASP A 757 -25.40 3.42 -15.12
N LEU A 758 -24.09 3.57 -15.00
CA LEU A 758 -23.12 2.54 -15.33
C LEU A 758 -22.71 1.81 -14.05
N ALA A 759 -22.47 0.51 -14.13
CA ALA A 759 -21.91 -0.22 -12.99
C ALA A 759 -20.41 0.09 -12.80
N GLN A 760 -19.73 0.54 -13.85
CA GLN A 760 -18.33 0.95 -13.85
C GLN A 760 -18.20 2.29 -14.59
N PRO A 761 -17.20 3.14 -14.29
CA PRO A 761 -17.03 4.45 -14.93
C PRO A 761 -16.46 4.35 -16.36
N PHE A 762 -16.86 3.34 -17.14
CA PHE A 762 -16.21 2.94 -18.39
C PHE A 762 -17.16 3.03 -19.58
N LEU A 763 -16.67 3.67 -20.63
CA LEU A 763 -17.25 3.69 -21.96
C LEU A 763 -16.24 3.14 -22.97
N PHE A 764 -16.70 2.69 -24.14
CA PHE A 764 -15.86 2.01 -25.13
C PHE A 764 -16.06 2.57 -26.53
N THR A 765 -15.00 2.73 -27.32
CA THR A 765 -15.07 3.32 -28.67
C THR A 765 -14.09 2.68 -29.65
N GLY A 766 -14.20 3.03 -30.94
CA GLY A 766 -13.29 2.61 -32.00
C GLY A 766 -13.67 1.30 -32.71
N PHE A 767 -14.87 0.77 -32.47
CA PHE A 767 -15.31 -0.54 -32.98
C PHE A 767 -16.33 -0.49 -34.13
N ASP A 768 -16.69 0.70 -34.64
CA ASP A 768 -17.68 0.85 -35.72
C ASP A 768 -17.32 -0.01 -36.95
N ALA A 769 -16.02 -0.08 -37.29
CA ALA A 769 -15.48 -0.86 -38.40
C ALA A 769 -14.84 -2.20 -37.99
N ALA A 770 -15.00 -2.64 -36.73
CA ALA A 770 -14.42 -3.90 -36.27
C ALA A 770 -15.15 -5.13 -36.86
N PRO A 771 -14.47 -6.29 -36.94
CA PRO A 771 -15.09 -7.55 -37.36
C PRO A 771 -16.31 -7.91 -36.50
N LEU A 772 -17.27 -8.63 -37.11
CA LEU A 772 -18.55 -8.97 -36.49
C LEU A 772 -18.40 -9.75 -35.16
N ASP A 773 -17.50 -10.72 -35.12
CA ASP A 773 -17.21 -11.52 -33.92
C ASP A 773 -16.66 -10.64 -32.78
N VAL A 774 -15.84 -9.64 -33.09
CA VAL A 774 -15.30 -8.68 -32.13
C VAL A 774 -16.40 -7.76 -31.59
N LYS A 775 -17.28 -7.25 -32.46
CA LYS A 775 -18.42 -6.41 -32.05
C LYS A 775 -19.40 -7.18 -31.17
N ALA A 776 -19.70 -8.43 -31.52
CA ALA A 776 -20.56 -9.32 -30.73
C ALA A 776 -19.94 -9.62 -29.35
N ALA A 777 -18.63 -9.92 -29.31
CA ALA A 777 -17.91 -10.13 -28.07
C ALA A 777 -17.94 -8.91 -27.15
N LEU A 778 -17.69 -7.72 -27.70
CA LEU A 778 -17.78 -6.46 -26.96
C LEU A 778 -19.20 -6.23 -26.44
N ALA A 779 -20.22 -6.35 -27.29
CA ALA A 779 -21.62 -6.13 -26.91
C ALA A 779 -22.05 -7.05 -25.74
N LYS A 780 -21.69 -8.34 -25.79
CA LYS A 780 -21.94 -9.29 -24.70
C LYS A 780 -21.27 -8.83 -23.40
N SER A 781 -19.99 -8.47 -23.45
CA SER A 781 -19.25 -8.00 -22.27
C SER A 781 -19.82 -6.70 -21.69
N LEU A 782 -20.23 -5.74 -22.52
CA LEU A 782 -20.82 -4.48 -22.04
C LEU A 782 -22.19 -4.69 -21.38
N ALA A 783 -23.00 -5.60 -21.92
CA ALA A 783 -24.29 -5.96 -21.31
C ALA A 783 -24.10 -6.65 -19.94
N GLU A 784 -23.12 -7.55 -19.83
CA GLU A 784 -22.79 -8.24 -18.56
C GLU A 784 -22.21 -7.31 -17.49
N THR A 785 -21.49 -6.27 -17.91
CA THR A 785 -20.77 -5.36 -17.01
C THR A 785 -21.44 -3.98 -16.86
N GLN A 786 -22.59 -3.78 -17.52
CA GLN A 786 -23.37 -2.52 -17.56
C GLN A 786 -22.49 -1.29 -17.86
N CYS A 787 -21.69 -1.39 -18.92
CA CYS A 787 -20.87 -0.31 -19.46
C CYS A 787 -21.45 0.22 -20.79
N ALA A 788 -20.97 1.36 -21.27
CA ALA A 788 -21.52 2.00 -22.49
C ALA A 788 -20.59 1.89 -23.70
N TYR A 789 -21.17 1.96 -24.90
CA TYR A 789 -20.48 2.06 -26.17
C TYR A 789 -20.66 3.46 -26.78
N VAL A 790 -19.60 4.03 -27.34
CA VAL A 790 -19.57 5.34 -28.01
C VAL A 790 -19.13 5.12 -29.46
N GLY A 791 -20.01 5.37 -30.42
CA GLY A 791 -19.75 5.12 -31.83
C GLY A 791 -20.83 5.72 -32.73
N ARG A 792 -20.60 5.75 -34.05
CA ARG A 792 -21.56 6.33 -35.01
C ARG A 792 -22.78 5.44 -35.24
N MET A 793 -22.63 4.13 -35.02
CA MET A 793 -23.67 3.11 -35.16
C MET A 793 -23.72 2.23 -33.89
N PRO A 794 -24.85 1.59 -33.55
CA PRO A 794 -24.86 0.57 -32.51
C PRO A 794 -24.01 -0.63 -32.94
N LEU A 795 -23.38 -1.32 -31.98
CA LEU A 795 -22.42 -2.41 -32.24
C LEU A 795 -22.97 -3.51 -33.18
N MET A 796 -24.27 -3.78 -33.09
CA MET A 796 -24.94 -4.91 -33.74
C MET A 796 -26.01 -4.52 -34.78
N GLU A 797 -25.98 -3.30 -35.33
CA GLU A 797 -26.95 -2.89 -36.36
C GLU A 797 -26.88 -3.77 -37.62
N GLY A 798 -28.02 -4.30 -38.07
CA GLY A 798 -28.14 -5.02 -39.35
C GLY A 798 -27.75 -6.52 -39.35
N ILE A 799 -27.69 -7.18 -38.19
CA ILE A 799 -27.31 -8.61 -38.07
C ILE A 799 -28.54 -9.47 -37.73
N PRO A 800 -28.93 -10.48 -38.54
CA PRO A 800 -30.10 -11.32 -38.26
C PRO A 800 -29.85 -12.37 -37.16
N GLY A 801 -30.73 -12.50 -36.15
CA GLY A 801 -30.77 -13.66 -35.23
C GLY A 801 -31.18 -13.39 -33.77
N ASN A 802 -31.38 -14.45 -32.98
CA ASN A 802 -31.80 -14.41 -31.55
C ASN A 802 -30.82 -13.70 -30.59
N GLU A 803 -29.62 -13.33 -31.05
CA GLU A 803 -28.69 -12.47 -30.31
C GLU A 803 -29.20 -11.01 -30.20
N GLU A 804 -30.31 -10.69 -30.87
CA GLU A 804 -30.96 -9.37 -30.88
C GLU A 804 -31.37 -8.81 -29.50
N GLU A 805 -31.68 -9.67 -28.53
CA GLU A 805 -32.18 -9.22 -27.22
C GLU A 805 -31.09 -8.85 -26.21
N ALA A 806 -29.87 -9.38 -26.37
CA ALA A 806 -28.79 -9.16 -25.41
C ALA A 806 -28.17 -7.75 -25.54
N TRP A 807 -28.08 -7.22 -26.76
CA TRP A 807 -27.44 -5.91 -27.01
C TRP A 807 -28.36 -4.72 -26.74
N LYS A 808 -29.69 -4.90 -26.68
CA LYS A 808 -30.64 -3.86 -26.23
C LYS A 808 -30.35 -3.36 -24.81
N LYS A 809 -29.54 -4.09 -24.04
CA LYS A 809 -29.11 -3.74 -22.69
C LYS A 809 -27.84 -2.87 -22.65
N VAL A 810 -27.17 -2.65 -23.80
CA VAL A 810 -25.98 -1.81 -23.89
C VAL A 810 -26.38 -0.36 -24.09
N PHE A 811 -25.87 0.53 -23.25
CA PHE A 811 -26.04 1.97 -23.47
C PHE A 811 -25.20 2.42 -24.66
N TRP A 812 -25.85 2.86 -25.74
CA TRP A 812 -25.16 3.38 -26.93
C TRP A 812 -25.21 4.91 -26.98
N PHE A 813 -24.03 5.52 -27.05
CA PHE A 813 -23.81 6.95 -27.19
C PHE A 813 -23.47 7.21 -28.66
N GLN A 814 -24.41 7.77 -29.40
CA GLN A 814 -24.27 8.00 -30.83
C GLN A 814 -23.41 9.22 -31.10
N ILE A 815 -22.29 9.04 -31.81
CA ILE A 815 -21.50 10.15 -32.34
C ILE A 815 -22.20 10.71 -33.57
N LEU A 816 -22.52 12.00 -33.55
CA LEU A 816 -23.14 12.74 -34.65
C LEU A 816 -22.12 13.67 -35.31
N CYS A 817 -21.73 13.33 -36.53
CA CYS A 817 -20.98 14.21 -37.43
C CYS A 817 -21.95 15.04 -38.30
N ASN A 818 -21.42 16.06 -38.99
CA ASN A 818 -22.24 16.89 -39.88
C ASN A 818 -22.94 16.04 -40.95
N GLY A 819 -24.28 16.03 -40.94
CA GLY A 819 -25.11 15.28 -41.88
C GLY A 819 -25.67 13.95 -41.33
N ASP A 820 -25.25 13.52 -40.14
CA ASP A 820 -25.81 12.33 -39.48
C ASP A 820 -27.19 12.62 -38.87
N CYS A 821 -28.07 11.61 -38.84
CA CYS A 821 -29.38 11.70 -38.20
C CYS A 821 -29.34 11.14 -36.77
N PRO A 822 -29.94 11.83 -35.78
CA PRO A 822 -30.07 11.33 -34.42
C PRO A 822 -30.99 10.10 -34.36
N HIS A 823 -30.54 9.05 -33.68
CA HIS A 823 -31.28 7.79 -33.54
C HIS A 823 -32.12 7.80 -32.25
N PRO A 824 -33.41 7.43 -32.28
CA PRO A 824 -34.30 7.51 -31.11
C PRO A 824 -33.95 6.53 -29.98
N GLU A 825 -33.31 5.41 -30.30
CA GLU A 825 -32.91 4.39 -29.32
C GLU A 825 -31.52 4.61 -28.72
N ALA A 826 -30.75 5.61 -29.19
CA ALA A 826 -29.47 5.92 -28.56
C ALA A 826 -29.72 6.36 -27.10
N ALA A 827 -28.86 5.96 -26.17
CA ALA A 827 -28.90 6.42 -24.78
C ALA A 827 -28.38 7.87 -24.66
N ALA A 828 -27.51 8.29 -25.58
CA ALA A 828 -27.01 9.64 -25.67
C ALA A 828 -26.76 10.06 -27.13
N LEU A 829 -26.95 11.35 -27.42
CA LEU A 829 -26.53 11.99 -28.68
C LEU A 829 -25.30 12.85 -28.41
N VAL A 830 -24.21 12.59 -29.12
CA VAL A 830 -22.89 13.22 -28.90
C VAL A 830 -22.48 13.99 -30.14
N HIS A 831 -22.56 15.31 -30.09
CA HIS A 831 -22.10 16.13 -31.20
C HIS A 831 -20.58 16.19 -31.27
N ALA A 832 -19.99 15.82 -32.42
CA ALA A 832 -18.56 15.96 -32.69
C ALA A 832 -18.32 17.06 -33.74
N PRO A 833 -17.99 18.31 -33.34
CA PRO A 833 -17.82 19.43 -34.27
C PRO A 833 -16.56 19.31 -35.16
N GLY A 834 -15.68 18.35 -34.88
CA GLY A 834 -14.36 18.23 -35.49
C GLY A 834 -13.37 19.26 -34.93
N ASN A 835 -12.40 19.68 -35.75
CA ASN A 835 -11.29 20.55 -35.31
C ASN A 835 -11.64 22.04 -35.17
N THR A 836 -12.85 22.45 -35.58
CA THR A 836 -13.32 23.84 -35.50
C THR A 836 -14.69 23.84 -34.88
N PHE A 837 -14.89 24.66 -33.85
CA PHE A 837 -16.19 24.74 -33.21
C PHE A 837 -17.24 25.27 -34.20
N LYS A 838 -18.39 24.60 -34.23
CA LYS A 838 -19.57 25.04 -34.95
C LYS A 838 -20.76 24.91 -34.00
N PRO A 839 -21.51 26.00 -33.73
CA PRO A 839 -22.74 25.90 -32.96
C PRO A 839 -23.69 24.91 -33.63
N MET A 840 -24.32 24.07 -32.83
CA MET A 840 -25.34 23.12 -33.27
C MET A 840 -26.54 23.18 -32.32
N GLU A 841 -27.73 23.15 -32.91
CA GLU A 841 -28.97 22.83 -32.21
C GLU A 841 -29.16 21.31 -32.26
N MET A 842 -29.30 20.68 -31.10
CA MET A 842 -29.51 19.25 -30.97
C MET A 842 -30.69 19.02 -30.05
N GLU A 843 -31.70 18.29 -30.51
CA GLU A 843 -32.90 17.97 -29.76
C GLU A 843 -32.95 16.49 -29.43
N ARG A 844 -33.41 16.19 -28.21
CA ARG A 844 -33.62 14.81 -27.77
C ARG A 844 -34.75 14.20 -28.59
N GLN A 845 -34.56 12.97 -29.03
CA GLN A 845 -35.61 12.19 -29.70
C GLN A 845 -36.50 11.47 -28.67
N SER A 846 -36.03 11.33 -27.42
CA SER A 846 -36.79 10.80 -26.28
C SER A 846 -36.41 11.52 -24.98
N SER A 847 -37.30 11.50 -23.97
CA SER A 847 -37.06 12.19 -22.69
C SER A 847 -35.92 11.58 -21.85
N SER A 848 -35.52 10.34 -22.12
CA SER A 848 -34.45 9.63 -21.42
C SER A 848 -33.08 9.77 -22.07
N GLN A 849 -33.00 10.29 -23.30
CA GLN A 849 -31.74 10.49 -24.00
C GLN A 849 -30.89 11.55 -23.32
N LEU A 850 -29.58 11.34 -23.21
CA LEU A 850 -28.60 12.37 -22.86
C LEU A 850 -28.16 13.18 -24.10
N LEU A 851 -27.77 14.44 -23.91
CA LEU A 851 -27.15 15.30 -24.92
C LEU A 851 -25.72 15.61 -24.45
N GLY A 852 -24.75 15.45 -25.33
CA GLY A 852 -23.38 15.80 -25.05
C GLY A 852 -22.63 16.32 -26.27
N MET A 853 -21.44 16.87 -26.03
CA MET A 853 -20.58 17.42 -27.08
C MET A 853 -19.14 17.00 -26.86
N VAL A 854 -18.41 16.76 -27.95
CA VAL A 854 -16.96 16.56 -27.93
C VAL A 854 -16.25 17.91 -27.91
N ALA A 855 -15.33 18.09 -26.97
CA ALA A 855 -14.42 19.23 -26.90
C ALA A 855 -12.96 18.76 -26.99
N THR A 856 -12.16 19.51 -27.74
CA THR A 856 -10.70 19.35 -27.82
C THR A 856 -10.05 20.58 -27.19
N ALA A 857 -8.73 20.56 -26.97
CA ALA A 857 -8.01 21.74 -26.47
C ALA A 857 -8.21 23.00 -27.33
N LYS A 858 -8.48 22.82 -28.63
CA LYS A 858 -8.74 23.93 -29.57
C LYS A 858 -10.15 24.49 -29.47
N THR A 859 -11.14 23.64 -29.18
CA THR A 859 -12.56 24.00 -29.22
C THR A 859 -13.17 24.22 -27.84
N LEU A 860 -12.49 23.84 -26.76
CA LEU A 860 -13.00 23.86 -25.40
C LEU A 860 -13.59 25.22 -24.98
N ARG A 861 -12.92 26.33 -25.28
CA ARG A 861 -13.34 27.69 -24.89
C ARG A 861 -14.69 28.11 -25.47
N GLU A 862 -15.09 27.50 -26.58
CA GLU A 862 -16.36 27.78 -27.26
C GLU A 862 -17.39 26.67 -26.97
N ALA A 863 -16.95 25.41 -27.00
CA ALA A 863 -17.78 24.23 -26.79
C ALA A 863 -18.38 24.15 -25.39
N LEU A 864 -17.60 24.44 -24.34
CA LEU A 864 -18.06 24.32 -22.96
C LEU A 864 -19.15 25.36 -22.62
N PRO A 865 -18.97 26.67 -22.87
CA PRO A 865 -20.04 27.65 -22.68
C PRO A 865 -21.31 27.31 -23.48
N HIS A 866 -21.15 26.92 -24.75
CA HIS A 866 -22.30 26.50 -25.58
C HIS A 866 -23.03 25.29 -25.00
N ALA A 867 -22.31 24.26 -24.57
CA ALA A 867 -22.91 23.08 -23.95
C ALA A 867 -23.70 23.44 -22.68
N LEU A 868 -23.15 24.34 -21.86
CA LEU A 868 -23.81 24.84 -20.66
C LEU A 868 -25.05 25.71 -20.94
N GLU A 869 -25.01 26.57 -21.97
CA GLU A 869 -26.14 27.39 -22.42
C GLU A 869 -27.27 26.52 -22.99
N LYS A 870 -26.90 25.49 -23.76
CA LYS A 870 -27.83 24.51 -24.35
C LYS A 870 -28.25 23.40 -23.40
N GLN A 871 -27.87 23.49 -22.12
CA GLN A 871 -28.28 22.54 -21.09
C GLN A 871 -27.92 21.09 -21.42
N MET A 872 -26.77 20.88 -22.06
CA MET A 872 -26.24 19.54 -22.33
C MET A 872 -25.86 18.86 -21.02
N ASP A 873 -25.95 17.53 -20.99
CA ASP A 873 -25.77 16.73 -19.77
C ASP A 873 -24.30 16.43 -19.50
N PHE A 874 -23.48 16.31 -20.57
CA PHE A 874 -22.06 16.03 -20.43
C PHE A 874 -21.21 16.66 -21.54
N LEU A 875 -19.93 16.85 -21.24
CA LEU A 875 -18.89 17.23 -22.19
C LEU A 875 -17.86 16.09 -22.27
N LEU A 876 -17.61 15.60 -23.49
CA LEU A 876 -16.61 14.58 -23.76
C LEU A 876 -15.29 15.27 -24.17
N LEU A 877 -14.29 15.19 -23.30
CA LEU A 877 -12.97 15.77 -23.49
C LEU A 877 -12.10 14.82 -24.32
N ASP A 878 -11.94 15.10 -25.62
CA ASP A 878 -11.09 14.33 -26.52
C ASP A 878 -9.65 14.86 -26.53
N SER A 879 -8.79 14.16 -25.80
CA SER A 879 -7.36 14.42 -25.71
C SER A 879 -6.55 13.78 -26.85
N SER A 880 -7.18 12.97 -27.73
CA SER A 880 -6.53 12.18 -28.79
C SER A 880 -6.65 12.78 -30.20
N LEU A 881 -7.38 13.90 -30.35
CA LEU A 881 -7.59 14.64 -31.60
C LEU A 881 -8.28 13.81 -32.70
N GLY A 882 -9.46 13.28 -32.41
CA GLY A 882 -10.39 12.77 -33.43
C GLY A 882 -11.06 11.44 -33.07
N MET A 883 -11.84 11.44 -31.99
CA MET A 883 -12.69 10.32 -31.54
C MET A 883 -13.62 9.75 -32.62
N GLU A 884 -14.01 10.56 -33.60
CA GLU A 884 -14.84 10.14 -34.74
C GLU A 884 -14.16 9.08 -35.63
N HIS A 885 -12.87 8.80 -35.41
CA HIS A 885 -12.10 7.81 -36.15
C HIS A 885 -11.62 6.67 -35.24
N PRO A 886 -11.64 5.41 -35.73
CA PRO A 886 -11.09 4.28 -34.98
C PRO A 886 -9.64 4.50 -34.57
N TRP A 887 -9.30 4.04 -33.36
CA TRP A 887 -7.92 4.01 -32.85
C TRP A 887 -7.23 5.38 -32.81
N ALA A 888 -7.98 6.47 -32.61
CA ALA A 888 -7.46 7.83 -32.53
C ALA A 888 -6.27 7.98 -31.55
N GLU A 889 -6.28 7.21 -30.45
CA GLU A 889 -5.23 7.13 -29.43
C GLU A 889 -3.86 6.65 -29.93
N LEU A 890 -3.76 6.11 -31.16
CA LEU A 890 -2.49 5.72 -31.79
C LEU A 890 -1.87 6.85 -32.63
N LYS A 891 -2.55 7.98 -32.81
CA LYS A 891 -2.05 9.10 -33.64
C LYS A 891 -1.01 9.96 -32.93
N GLY A 892 -1.02 10.02 -31.59
CA GLY A 892 -0.14 10.86 -30.80
C GLY A 892 -0.33 10.69 -29.29
N GLN A 893 0.41 11.47 -28.51
CA GLN A 893 0.26 11.55 -27.05
C GLN A 893 -1.01 12.32 -26.69
N PRO A 894 -1.72 11.93 -25.60
CA PRO A 894 -2.90 12.67 -25.16
C PRO A 894 -2.54 14.07 -24.63
N ASP A 895 -3.33 15.07 -24.99
CA ASP A 895 -3.22 16.42 -24.42
C ASP A 895 -3.86 16.50 -23.03
N LEU A 896 -3.04 16.29 -22.00
CA LEU A 896 -3.49 16.29 -20.62
C LEU A 896 -3.96 17.67 -20.12
N THR A 897 -3.63 18.77 -20.81
CA THR A 897 -4.04 20.12 -20.39
C THR A 897 -5.54 20.36 -20.51
N LEU A 898 -6.22 19.59 -21.38
CA LEU A 898 -7.64 19.72 -21.67
C LEU A 898 -8.52 19.59 -20.41
N MET A 899 -8.21 18.63 -19.53
CA MET A 899 -8.97 18.43 -18.29
C MET A 899 -8.81 19.61 -17.32
N ARG A 900 -7.58 20.08 -17.12
CA ARG A 900 -7.28 21.25 -16.27
C ARG A 900 -8.03 22.48 -16.80
N ASP A 901 -7.92 22.74 -18.10
CA ASP A 901 -8.51 23.93 -18.71
C ASP A 901 -10.04 23.89 -18.65
N ALA A 902 -10.66 22.72 -18.78
CA ALA A 902 -12.10 22.56 -18.61
C ALA A 902 -12.54 22.94 -17.19
N ILE A 903 -11.81 22.46 -16.17
CA ILE A 903 -12.10 22.79 -14.76
C ILE A 903 -11.86 24.26 -14.46
N HIS A 904 -10.79 24.86 -14.97
CA HIS A 904 -10.52 26.29 -14.80
C HIS A 904 -11.63 27.14 -15.41
N LEU A 905 -12.06 26.84 -16.63
CA LEU A 905 -13.18 27.55 -17.26
C LEU A 905 -14.48 27.40 -16.46
N LEU A 906 -14.77 26.20 -15.97
CA LEU A 906 -15.93 25.96 -15.12
C LEU A 906 -15.88 26.76 -13.82
N ARG A 907 -14.72 26.81 -13.16
CA ARG A 907 -14.46 27.63 -11.96
C ARG A 907 -14.62 29.11 -12.21
N ASP A 908 -14.08 29.62 -13.32
CA ASP A 908 -14.22 31.03 -13.72
C ASP A 908 -15.70 31.42 -13.90
N MET A 909 -16.56 30.47 -14.26
CA MET A 909 -18.00 30.65 -14.40
C MET A 909 -18.80 30.33 -13.11
N ASN A 910 -18.19 29.71 -12.09
CA ASN A 910 -18.84 29.12 -10.90
C ASN A 910 -19.88 28.03 -11.25
N ARG A 911 -19.56 27.13 -12.18
CA ARG A 911 -20.48 26.10 -12.72
C ARG A 911 -19.90 24.68 -12.75
N GLU A 912 -18.92 24.36 -11.91
CA GLU A 912 -18.13 23.12 -11.90
C GLU A 912 -18.94 21.83 -11.87
N GLU A 913 -20.09 21.84 -11.22
CA GLU A 913 -20.94 20.65 -11.09
C GLU A 913 -22.04 20.59 -12.16
N GLU A 914 -22.26 21.64 -12.94
CA GLU A 914 -23.44 21.73 -13.82
C GLU A 914 -23.40 20.79 -15.02
N ILE A 915 -22.23 20.30 -15.42
CA ILE A 915 -22.07 19.42 -16.58
C ILE A 915 -21.13 18.28 -16.23
N ALA A 916 -21.48 17.04 -16.59
CA ALA A 916 -20.60 15.91 -16.37
C ALA A 916 -19.43 15.94 -17.36
N LEU A 917 -18.20 15.76 -16.88
CA LEU A 917 -17.03 15.64 -17.75
C LEU A 917 -16.71 14.15 -18.00
N ILE A 918 -16.49 13.77 -19.26
CA ILE A 918 -16.06 12.42 -19.64
C ILE A 918 -14.74 12.53 -20.40
N ASN A 919 -13.71 11.82 -19.97
CA ASN A 919 -12.40 11.86 -20.61
C ASN A 919 -12.26 10.78 -21.71
N PHE A 920 -11.67 11.14 -22.83
CA PHE A 920 -11.14 10.21 -23.83
C PHE A 920 -9.71 10.60 -24.23
N GLY A 921 -8.84 9.59 -24.33
CA GLY A 921 -7.50 9.76 -24.88
C GLY A 921 -6.43 9.06 -24.05
N GLY A 922 -6.05 7.85 -24.47
CA GLY A 922 -4.89 7.15 -23.94
C GLY A 922 -5.11 6.45 -22.60
N MET A 923 -6.34 6.09 -22.22
CA MET A 923 -6.56 5.38 -20.96
C MET A 923 -6.11 3.92 -21.09
N ARG A 924 -5.23 3.44 -20.20
CA ARG A 924 -4.64 2.09 -20.28
C ARG A 924 -5.06 1.17 -19.14
N SER A 925 -5.46 1.74 -18.00
CA SER A 925 -5.68 1.01 -16.75
C SER A 925 -6.74 1.70 -15.88
N GLY A 926 -7.20 1.00 -14.83
CA GLY A 926 -8.10 1.61 -13.84
C GLY A 926 -7.40 2.66 -12.99
N THR A 927 -6.06 2.60 -12.91
CA THR A 927 -5.28 3.68 -12.27
C THR A 927 -5.35 4.98 -13.08
N ASP A 928 -5.27 4.89 -14.41
CA ASP A 928 -5.44 6.08 -15.26
C ASP A 928 -6.84 6.67 -15.08
N VAL A 929 -7.87 5.81 -14.98
CA VAL A 929 -9.25 6.24 -14.68
C VAL A 929 -9.34 6.91 -13.30
N ALA A 930 -8.77 6.31 -12.25
CA ALA A 930 -8.76 6.93 -10.92
C ALA A 930 -8.14 8.33 -10.93
N LYS A 931 -7.09 8.57 -11.72
CA LYS A 931 -6.44 9.88 -11.83
C LYS A 931 -7.35 10.92 -12.47
N VAL A 932 -8.08 10.56 -13.53
CA VAL A 932 -8.98 11.51 -14.19
C VAL A 932 -10.29 11.70 -13.42
N LEU A 933 -10.76 10.70 -12.68
CA LEU A 933 -11.85 10.86 -11.72
C LEU A 933 -11.47 11.87 -10.63
N ALA A 934 -10.23 11.77 -10.11
CA ALA A 934 -9.69 12.76 -9.19
C ALA A 934 -9.57 14.17 -9.81
N LEU A 935 -9.57 14.29 -11.15
CA LEU A 935 -9.63 15.57 -11.88
C LEU A 935 -11.07 15.96 -12.26
N ASN A 936 -12.06 15.45 -11.50
CA ASN A 936 -13.49 15.74 -11.64
C ASN A 936 -14.15 15.25 -12.95
N CYS A 937 -13.53 14.29 -13.65
CA CYS A 937 -14.26 13.51 -14.65
C CYS A 937 -15.22 12.52 -13.97
N LYS A 938 -16.37 12.24 -14.57
CA LYS A 938 -17.31 11.21 -14.12
C LYS A 938 -17.02 9.85 -14.74
N ALA A 939 -16.44 9.80 -15.94
CA ALA A 939 -16.16 8.54 -16.62
C ALA A 939 -15.00 8.65 -17.61
N SER A 940 -14.52 7.51 -18.10
CA SER A 940 -13.47 7.42 -19.10
C SER A 940 -13.86 6.51 -20.26
N VAL A 941 -13.43 6.89 -21.47
CA VAL A 941 -13.64 6.13 -22.69
C VAL A 941 -12.35 5.37 -23.07
N PHE A 942 -12.47 4.07 -23.34
CA PHE A 942 -11.39 3.20 -23.80
C PHE A 942 -11.56 2.84 -25.28
N GLY A 943 -10.49 2.95 -26.07
CA GLY A 943 -10.42 2.41 -27.43
C GLY A 943 -9.38 1.30 -27.55
N VAL A 944 -8.11 1.66 -27.68
CA VAL A 944 -6.99 0.75 -27.96
C VAL A 944 -6.83 -0.31 -26.86
N ALA A 945 -7.00 0.06 -25.58
CA ALA A 945 -6.88 -0.89 -24.48
C ALA A 945 -7.93 -2.01 -24.57
N ALA A 946 -9.19 -1.65 -24.89
CA ALA A 946 -10.27 -2.62 -25.13
C ALA A 946 -9.98 -3.47 -26.37
N GLY A 947 -9.43 -2.86 -27.44
CA GLY A 947 -9.01 -3.57 -28.63
C GLY A 947 -7.97 -4.65 -28.32
N ILE A 948 -6.97 -4.35 -27.49
CA ILE A 948 -5.96 -5.31 -27.04
C ILE A 948 -6.60 -6.41 -26.17
N ALA A 949 -7.50 -6.06 -25.25
CA ALA A 949 -8.19 -7.02 -24.37
C ALA A 949 -9.03 -8.03 -25.17
N LEU A 950 -9.63 -7.60 -26.28
CA LEU A 950 -10.39 -8.43 -27.22
C LEU A 950 -9.49 -9.27 -28.15
N GLY A 951 -8.17 -9.28 -27.95
CA GLY A 951 -7.22 -10.05 -28.76
C GLY A 951 -6.66 -9.29 -29.96
N GLY A 952 -6.74 -7.96 -29.96
CA GLY A 952 -6.16 -7.11 -30.98
C GLY A 952 -4.64 -6.93 -30.85
N ARG A 953 -3.97 -6.78 -31.99
CA ARG A 953 -2.55 -6.47 -32.11
C ARG A 953 -2.38 -5.05 -32.65
N VAL A 954 -1.58 -4.24 -31.95
CA VAL A 954 -1.27 -2.87 -32.36
C VAL A 954 -0.20 -2.91 -33.45
N GLU A 955 -0.50 -2.41 -34.65
CA GLU A 955 0.46 -2.21 -35.74
C GLU A 955 0.31 -0.80 -36.32
N GLY A 956 1.39 -0.02 -36.28
CA GLY A 956 1.36 1.36 -36.75
C GLY A 956 0.31 2.19 -36.00
N LYS A 957 -0.71 2.65 -36.73
CA LYS A 957 -1.81 3.49 -36.20
C LYS A 957 -3.16 2.76 -36.13
N SER A 958 -3.15 1.42 -36.16
CA SER A 958 -4.35 0.61 -36.17
C SER A 958 -4.25 -0.59 -35.22
N VAL A 959 -5.41 -1.16 -34.87
CA VAL A 959 -5.53 -2.44 -34.17
C VAL A 959 -6.07 -3.49 -35.12
N HIS A 960 -5.38 -4.63 -35.22
CA HIS A 960 -5.74 -5.75 -36.08
C HIS A 960 -6.20 -6.95 -35.24
N PHE A 961 -7.28 -7.61 -35.66
CA PHE A 961 -7.86 -8.77 -34.96
C PHE A 961 -7.56 -10.07 -35.72
N ASP A 962 -6.28 -10.31 -35.98
CA ASP A 962 -5.75 -11.49 -36.67
C ASP A 962 -5.49 -12.69 -35.73
N THR A 963 -5.51 -12.46 -34.42
CA THR A 963 -5.30 -13.51 -33.42
C THR A 963 -6.48 -14.50 -33.42
N PRO A 964 -6.22 -15.82 -33.54
CA PRO A 964 -7.28 -16.83 -33.57
C PRO A 964 -7.90 -16.99 -32.18
N MET A 965 -8.99 -16.27 -31.95
CA MET A 965 -9.84 -16.37 -30.75
C MET A 965 -11.29 -16.49 -31.18
N THR A 966 -12.02 -17.36 -30.51
CA THR A 966 -13.49 -17.47 -30.64
C THR A 966 -14.17 -16.24 -30.01
N MET A 967 -15.41 -15.96 -30.42
CA MET A 967 -16.21 -14.88 -29.82
C MET A 967 -16.35 -15.04 -28.30
N GLU A 968 -16.49 -16.28 -27.79
CA GLU A 968 -16.60 -16.55 -26.36
C GLU A 968 -15.30 -16.27 -25.59
N GLU A 969 -14.14 -16.62 -26.17
CA GLU A 969 -12.84 -16.30 -25.58
C GLU A 969 -12.61 -14.79 -25.54
N ARG A 970 -12.97 -14.07 -26.62
CA ARG A 970 -12.88 -12.60 -26.67
C ARG A 970 -13.79 -11.95 -25.62
N SER A 971 -15.05 -12.39 -25.53
CA SER A 971 -16.00 -11.86 -24.54
C SER A 971 -15.54 -12.16 -23.11
N THR A 972 -15.06 -13.37 -22.85
CA THR A 972 -14.51 -13.72 -21.54
C THR A 972 -13.32 -12.82 -21.19
N ALA A 973 -12.36 -12.66 -22.12
CA ALA A 973 -11.20 -11.82 -21.90
C ALA A 973 -11.58 -10.35 -21.63
N MET A 974 -12.52 -9.80 -22.40
CA MET A 974 -12.99 -8.43 -22.22
C MET A 974 -13.73 -8.25 -20.88
N THR A 975 -14.65 -9.14 -20.53
CA THR A 975 -15.37 -9.10 -19.24
C THR A 975 -14.40 -9.17 -18.05
N GLN A 976 -13.38 -10.04 -18.13
CA GLN A 976 -12.35 -10.15 -17.10
C GLN A 976 -11.46 -8.90 -17.03
N TRP A 977 -11.09 -8.34 -18.17
CA TRP A 977 -10.31 -7.10 -18.21
C TRP A 977 -11.08 -5.91 -17.62
N ILE A 978 -12.39 -5.79 -17.90
CA ILE A 978 -13.26 -4.77 -17.28
C ILE A 978 -13.28 -4.95 -15.75
N LYS A 979 -13.46 -6.18 -15.26
CA LYS A 979 -13.44 -6.48 -13.82
C LYS A 979 -12.10 -6.15 -13.17
N GLY A 980 -10.99 -6.49 -13.83
CA GLY A 980 -9.65 -6.16 -13.36
C GLY A 980 -9.42 -4.64 -13.27
N THR A 981 -9.80 -3.91 -14.31
CA THR A 981 -9.69 -2.44 -14.40
C THR A 981 -10.58 -1.74 -13.36
N ALA A 982 -11.79 -2.25 -13.11
CA ALA A 982 -12.65 -1.77 -12.03
C ALA A 982 -12.01 -1.96 -10.65
N GLN A 983 -11.42 -3.14 -10.41
CA GLN A 983 -10.71 -3.41 -9.14
C GLN A 983 -9.50 -2.49 -8.95
N GLU A 984 -8.77 -2.15 -10.01
CA GLU A 984 -7.67 -1.16 -9.95
C GLU A 984 -8.16 0.24 -9.57
N THR A 985 -9.29 0.68 -10.13
CA THR A 985 -9.87 1.99 -9.80
C THR A 985 -10.27 2.02 -8.32
N ALA A 986 -10.95 0.97 -7.88
CA ALA A 986 -11.45 0.85 -6.52
C ALA A 986 -10.32 0.68 -5.49
N ILE A 987 -9.25 -0.08 -5.80
CA ILE A 987 -8.13 -0.24 -4.86
C ILE A 987 -7.38 1.07 -4.63
N ILE A 988 -7.24 1.91 -5.66
CA ILE A 988 -6.64 3.24 -5.52
C ILE A 988 -7.49 4.12 -4.60
N ALA A 989 -8.80 4.22 -4.86
CA ALA A 989 -9.72 4.97 -4.00
C ALA A 989 -9.63 4.50 -2.54
N ARG A 990 -9.63 3.18 -2.32
CA ARG A 990 -9.54 2.64 -0.97
C ARG A 990 -8.18 2.92 -0.29
N CYS A 991 -7.07 2.87 -1.02
CA CYS A 991 -5.76 3.25 -0.48
C CYS A 991 -5.72 4.72 -0.02
N THR A 992 -6.52 5.60 -0.63
CA THR A 992 -6.66 7.01 -0.22
C THR A 992 -7.70 7.24 0.89
N GLY A 993 -8.34 6.18 1.39
CA GLY A 993 -9.35 6.23 2.45
C GLY A 993 -10.78 6.47 1.95
N LYS A 994 -11.09 6.19 0.67
CA LYS A 994 -12.39 6.50 0.05
C LYS A 994 -13.19 5.22 -0.29
N THR A 995 -14.45 5.17 0.11
CA THR A 995 -15.41 4.07 -0.19
C THR A 995 -16.22 4.31 -1.47
N ASP A 996 -15.97 5.39 -2.18
CA ASP A 996 -16.55 5.68 -3.50
C ASP A 996 -15.45 6.28 -4.37
N ILE A 997 -15.31 5.79 -5.60
CA ILE A 997 -14.31 6.29 -6.55
C ILE A 997 -14.54 7.75 -6.94
N HIS A 998 -15.78 8.25 -6.85
CA HIS A 998 -16.14 9.64 -7.15
C HIS A 998 -15.80 10.60 -6.01
N ASN A 999 -15.35 10.08 -4.87
CA ASN A 999 -14.81 10.90 -3.78
C ASN A 999 -13.30 11.13 -3.92
N LEU A 1000 -12.65 10.63 -4.98
CA LEU A 1000 -11.26 10.96 -5.28
C LEU A 1000 -11.15 12.43 -5.68
N GLU A 1001 -10.14 13.11 -5.14
CA GLU A 1001 -9.97 14.55 -5.34
C GLU A 1001 -8.54 14.90 -5.80
N PRO A 1002 -8.31 16.08 -6.41
CA PRO A 1002 -6.97 16.50 -6.82
C PRO A 1002 -5.97 16.52 -5.66
N GLU A 1003 -6.43 16.83 -4.45
CA GLU A 1003 -5.64 16.86 -3.22
C GLU A 1003 -5.06 15.49 -2.82
N ASP A 1004 -5.67 14.40 -3.29
CA ASP A 1004 -5.19 13.03 -3.10
C ASP A 1004 -4.00 12.69 -4.01
N MET A 1005 -3.65 13.55 -4.96
CA MET A 1005 -2.57 13.30 -5.91
C MET A 1005 -1.38 14.24 -5.75
N ARG A 1006 -0.20 13.76 -6.15
CA ARG A 1006 0.99 14.58 -6.34
C ARG A 1006 1.67 14.25 -7.67
N SER A 1007 2.32 15.25 -8.24
CA SER A 1007 3.17 15.11 -9.41
C SER A 1007 4.61 14.80 -8.99
N ILE A 1008 5.31 13.99 -9.77
CA ILE A 1008 6.75 13.77 -9.58
C ILE A 1008 7.63 14.44 -10.63
N THR A 1009 7.02 15.04 -11.67
CA THR A 1009 7.71 15.79 -12.73
C THR A 1009 7.14 17.20 -12.85
N LEU A 1010 7.98 18.14 -13.29
CA LEU A 1010 7.56 19.53 -13.50
C LEU A 1010 6.57 19.65 -14.66
N ALA A 1011 6.79 18.90 -15.74
CA ALA A 1011 5.93 18.91 -16.93
C ALA A 1011 4.48 18.54 -16.59
N THR A 1012 4.30 17.45 -15.85
CA THR A 1012 2.96 16.99 -15.44
C THR A 1012 2.34 17.90 -14.39
N SER A 1013 3.13 18.40 -13.43
CA SER A 1013 2.65 19.39 -12.45
C SER A 1013 2.07 20.64 -13.14
N LYS A 1014 2.78 21.17 -14.13
CA LYS A 1014 2.31 22.31 -14.92
C LYS A 1014 1.10 21.98 -15.79
N ALA A 1015 1.08 20.82 -16.45
CA ALA A 1015 0.02 20.45 -17.37
C ALA A 1015 -1.33 20.23 -16.68
N LEU A 1016 -1.32 19.66 -15.46
CA LEU A 1016 -2.53 19.27 -14.73
C LEU A 1016 -2.84 20.15 -13.51
N ASP A 1017 -1.96 21.10 -13.17
CA ASP A 1017 -2.07 21.93 -11.97
C ASP A 1017 -2.07 21.11 -10.66
N ILE A 1018 -1.41 19.94 -10.68
CA ILE A 1018 -1.25 19.08 -9.51
C ILE A 1018 0.12 19.37 -8.86
N PRO A 1019 0.17 19.70 -7.55
CA PRO A 1019 1.42 20.03 -6.87
C PRO A 1019 2.46 18.92 -6.93
N LEU A 1020 3.73 19.30 -6.95
CA LEU A 1020 4.83 18.34 -6.80
C LEU A 1020 4.76 17.64 -5.44
N ALA A 1021 5.31 16.43 -5.38
CA ALA A 1021 5.39 15.62 -4.16
C ALA A 1021 6.03 16.37 -2.96
N SER A 1022 6.96 17.29 -3.23
CA SER A 1022 7.45 18.29 -2.29
C SER A 1022 7.85 19.57 -3.04
N GLY A 1023 7.91 20.72 -2.37
CA GLY A 1023 8.31 21.99 -2.99
C GLY A 1023 8.18 23.20 -2.07
N ARG A 1024 8.63 24.38 -2.54
CA ARG A 1024 8.73 25.60 -1.71
C ARG A 1024 7.40 26.21 -1.31
N LYS A 1025 6.36 26.04 -2.13
CA LYS A 1025 5.04 26.59 -1.84
C LYS A 1025 4.47 25.87 -0.61
N LYS A 1026 4.18 26.63 0.44
CA LYS A 1026 3.37 26.14 1.56
C LYS A 1026 2.04 25.65 0.99
N ARG A 1027 1.54 24.53 1.52
CA ARG A 1027 0.29 23.90 1.08
C ARG A 1027 -0.93 24.63 1.67
N GLU A 1028 -0.94 25.96 1.58
CA GLU A 1028 -2.05 26.80 2.04
C GLU A 1028 -3.04 26.98 0.89
N GLY A 1029 -4.28 26.51 1.05
CA GLY A 1029 -5.40 26.80 0.14
C GLY A 1029 -5.54 25.95 -1.11
N PHE A 1030 -5.17 24.66 -1.07
CA PHE A 1030 -5.48 23.70 -2.15
C PHE A 1030 -6.82 23.03 -1.92
#